data_AF-A0A085WT13-F1
#
_entry.id   AF-A0A085WT13-F1
#
_cell.length_a   1.000
_cell.length_b   1.000
_cell.length_c   1.000
_cell.angle_alpha   90.00
_cell.angle_beta   90.00
_cell.angle_gamma   90.00
#
_symmetry.space_group_name_H-M   'P 1'
#
loop_
_entity.id
_entity.type
_entity.pdbx_description
1 polymer ?
#
loop_
_entity_poly.entity_id
_entity_poly.type
_entity_poly.pdbx_seq_one_letter_code
_entity_poly.pdbx_strand_id
1 'polypeptide(L)'
;MKRFFLCLALGAGLLSCSESLTTRTSAGLAGTYDVALAGRYLFVTSSDRNELRVLDLEGSPRDFVRAPNPLEALSIPVLDRPSNLTRDMVYAVESLQHNDGTVFARRVVQDAGAPLVYARSFGSRQISVITADDPSLFKERQRLVGKGLITAFAARGPVHTRIQRQTVDSNGNVTGYEVPDGGDVIDPARSSSVLYYAEQSGLNAKLYRLDMAHPDAPVALDLALAGSTVTALLVLPPALDQPGQESLVIATHSTTGSGGETFRVEVNNTQVSRGVTYAFGAPVRALATHTLAETSPTDWFECSFDPEKRDTSGTPVPPDPLVTGQYVFGILDEGACGDQQSCSGVLAVDSVTGAHALDPSGLPMLPISVGTALPTGLTLAEGVDVNMPCQLKNEPTRTVPIVRRPLVGIVPASNGAITLFDAVRMRQFDLDPLGAGVTYTLVNSAGTTLTTDVPELTISVQEGVTRTDTYRLLYELGLPGLSSVARSEVPCPSGIPQGTCLELSADTSQVELGDVVVLRNTAGTCKLTVDSTTREIDFKVLGKVASADGKTILSVETINPAALPAECQEMSSLVVRAKGTRPFVITSDSKGYLGRMGEGDTFEMAGTYYSHPVSVLDPAPKDIVIKTTRGVARGDQYIINASSHYLPYIFTPDVTSTTAGLATYRLPGAVVYSRVGGTDLAYIAYPSADGILQVSLETITDNAANTTGLVPFE
;
A
#
# COMPACT_ATOMS: atom_id res chain seq x y z
N MET A 1 11.42 37.37 77.67
CA MET A 1 12.29 36.23 77.31
C MET A 1 11.52 35.30 76.38
N LYS A 2 12.13 34.92 75.24
CA LYS A 2 11.75 33.80 74.33
C LYS A 2 10.41 33.98 73.57
N ARG A 3 10.43 34.38 72.28
CA ARG A 3 10.45 33.52 71.05
C ARG A 3 9.21 32.61 70.99
N PHE A 4 8.42 32.47 69.92
CA PHE A 4 8.50 32.85 68.50
C PHE A 4 7.10 32.62 67.87
N PHE A 5 6.82 33.30 66.76
CA PHE A 5 5.65 33.14 65.87
C PHE A 5 5.34 31.69 65.48
N LEU A 6 4.06 31.31 65.46
CA LEU A 6 3.55 30.19 64.65
C LEU A 6 2.26 30.65 63.94
N CYS A 7 2.41 31.14 62.72
CA CYS A 7 1.31 31.47 61.81
C CYS A 7 1.01 30.29 60.90
N LEU A 8 -0.29 30.09 60.66
CA LEU A 8 -0.96 29.41 59.54
C LEU A 8 -0.07 28.84 58.43
N ALA A 9 -0.24 27.53 58.16
CA ALA A 9 -0.09 27.00 56.80
C ALA A 9 -1.22 25.99 56.53
N LEU A 10 -1.97 26.29 55.47
CA LEU A 10 -3.09 25.55 54.91
C LEU A 10 -2.76 24.06 54.70
N GLY A 11 -3.65 23.19 55.19
CA GLY A 11 -3.77 21.83 54.70
C GLY A 11 -4.39 21.83 53.31
N ALA A 12 -3.53 21.84 52.28
CA ALA A 12 -3.89 21.41 50.94
C ALA A 12 -3.42 19.96 50.79
N GLY A 13 -4.37 19.02 50.70
CA GLY A 13 -4.08 17.66 50.28
C GLY A 13 -3.51 17.69 48.88
N LEU A 14 -2.23 17.34 48.74
CA LEU A 14 -1.64 17.03 47.46
C LEU A 14 -2.14 15.64 47.06
N LEU A 15 -3.25 15.63 46.33
CA LEU A 15 -3.56 14.59 45.36
C LEU A 15 -2.33 14.46 44.45
N SER A 16 -1.57 13.39 44.62
CA SER A 16 -0.70 12.89 43.55
C SER A 16 -1.62 12.40 42.45
N CYS A 17 -1.99 13.31 41.54
CA CYS A 17 -2.44 12.93 40.22
C CYS A 17 -1.25 12.21 39.58
N SER A 18 -1.37 10.89 39.44
CA SER A 18 -0.67 10.15 38.41
C SER A 18 -1.05 10.80 37.07
N GLU A 19 -0.29 11.80 36.62
CA GLU A 19 -0.33 12.25 35.23
C GLU A 19 0.31 11.16 34.38
N SER A 20 -0.43 10.06 34.20
CA SER A 20 -0.39 9.32 32.96
C SER A 20 -1.04 10.26 31.97
N LEU A 21 -0.26 11.05 31.24
CA LEU A 21 -0.76 11.73 30.05
C LEU A 21 -1.16 10.61 29.09
N THR A 22 -2.40 10.16 29.21
CA THR A 22 -3.05 9.21 28.31
C THR A 22 -3.18 9.92 26.97
N THR A 23 -2.12 9.91 26.18
CA THR A 23 -2.25 10.07 24.74
C THR A 23 -2.95 8.81 24.26
N ARG A 24 -4.29 8.86 24.21
CA ARG A 24 -5.07 7.86 23.50
C ARG A 24 -4.50 7.79 22.08
N THR A 25 -4.15 6.60 21.61
CA THR A 25 -4.07 6.36 20.17
C THR A 25 -5.41 6.78 19.57
N SER A 26 -5.41 7.41 18.39
CA SER A 26 -6.60 8.06 17.82
C SER A 26 -7.81 7.13 17.63
N ALA A 27 -7.63 5.81 17.73
CA ALA A 27 -8.67 4.81 17.58
C ALA A 27 -9.17 4.15 18.88
N GLY A 28 -8.54 4.36 20.05
CA GLY A 28 -9.03 3.82 21.33
C GLY A 28 -9.28 2.30 21.36
N LEU A 29 -8.52 1.53 20.58
CA LEU A 29 -8.65 0.08 20.49
C LEU A 29 -8.25 -0.58 21.83
N ALA A 30 -8.61 -1.84 22.04
CA ALA A 30 -8.22 -2.63 23.20
C ALA A 30 -8.06 -4.10 22.75
N GLY A 31 -7.00 -4.80 23.18
CA GLY A 31 -6.73 -6.21 22.88
C GLY A 31 -5.25 -6.49 22.65
N THR A 32 -4.93 -7.46 21.78
CA THR A 32 -3.57 -7.81 21.35
C THR A 32 -3.03 -6.82 20.33
N TYR A 33 -1.94 -6.10 20.62
CA TYR A 33 -1.47 -4.98 19.79
C TYR A 33 -0.31 -5.30 18.85
N ASP A 34 0.65 -6.05 19.37
CA ASP A 34 1.94 -6.27 18.74
C ASP A 34 2.44 -7.68 19.06
N VAL A 35 3.23 -8.22 18.13
CA VAL A 35 3.79 -9.57 18.18
C VAL A 35 5.26 -9.54 17.79
N ALA A 36 6.08 -10.33 18.49
CA ALA A 36 7.48 -10.53 18.15
C ALA A 36 7.85 -12.01 18.19
N LEU A 37 8.52 -12.49 17.14
CA LEU A 37 9.01 -13.86 17.06
C LEU A 37 10.45 -13.91 17.59
N ALA A 38 10.72 -14.69 18.63
CA ALA A 38 12.08 -14.96 19.10
C ALA A 38 12.29 -16.47 19.20
N GLY A 39 13.13 -17.03 18.32
CA GLY A 39 13.22 -18.48 18.18
C GLY A 39 11.89 -19.06 17.71
N ARG A 40 11.47 -20.11 18.42
CA ARG A 40 10.18 -20.79 18.22
C ARG A 40 9.01 -20.16 19.00
N TYR A 41 9.26 -19.07 19.72
CA TYR A 41 8.27 -18.47 20.61
C TYR A 41 7.73 -17.16 20.04
N LEU A 42 6.41 -17.04 20.06
CA LEU A 42 5.72 -15.82 19.67
C LEU A 42 5.28 -15.06 20.93
N PHE A 43 5.89 -13.89 21.15
CA PHE A 43 5.56 -12.98 22.23
C PHE A 43 4.43 -12.06 21.82
N VAL A 44 3.49 -11.84 22.73
CA VAL A 44 2.22 -11.18 22.45
C VAL A 44 1.97 -10.12 23.50
N THR A 45 1.73 -8.89 23.05
CA THR A 45 1.30 -7.81 23.95
C THR A 45 -0.21 -7.81 24.16
N SER A 46 -0.64 -7.20 25.26
CA SER A 46 -2.04 -6.91 25.55
C SER A 46 -2.13 -5.47 26.06
N SER A 47 -3.10 -4.70 25.56
CA SER A 47 -3.34 -3.32 26.04
C SER A 47 -4.20 -3.23 27.29
N ASP A 48 -4.90 -4.30 27.62
CA ASP A 48 -5.80 -4.39 28.77
C ASP A 48 -5.08 -4.95 30.01
N ARG A 49 -3.92 -5.57 29.83
CA ARG A 49 -3.16 -6.23 30.88
C ARG A 49 -1.71 -5.75 30.91
N ASN A 50 -1.07 -5.93 32.06
CA ASN A 50 0.33 -5.57 32.27
C ASN A 50 1.21 -6.81 32.13
N GLU A 51 0.94 -7.62 31.09
CA GLU A 51 1.58 -8.91 30.86
C GLU A 51 1.93 -9.12 29.38
N LEU A 52 2.95 -9.94 29.15
CA LEU A 52 3.15 -10.61 27.86
C LEU A 52 2.71 -12.06 27.98
N ARG A 53 2.10 -12.55 26.90
CA ARG A 53 1.85 -13.98 26.71
C ARG A 53 2.80 -14.54 25.68
N VAL A 54 3.08 -15.84 25.79
CA VAL A 54 4.01 -16.52 24.89
C VAL A 54 3.34 -17.76 24.31
N LEU A 55 3.30 -17.85 22.98
CA LEU A 55 2.82 -19.02 22.24
C LEU A 55 4.01 -19.86 21.79
N ASP A 56 3.98 -21.16 22.06
CA ASP A 56 4.96 -22.11 21.53
C ASP A 56 4.52 -22.58 20.14
N LEU A 57 5.28 -22.20 19.10
CA LEU A 57 4.93 -22.52 17.74
C LEU A 57 5.17 -23.99 17.39
N GLU A 58 6.09 -24.67 18.07
CA GLU A 58 6.39 -26.09 17.85
C GLU A 58 5.46 -27.03 18.65
N GLY A 59 4.71 -26.48 19.60
CA GLY A 59 3.73 -27.23 20.38
C GLY A 59 2.64 -27.88 19.52
N SER A 60 2.16 -29.06 19.95
CA SER A 60 1.02 -29.75 19.31
C SER A 60 0.02 -30.25 20.37
N PRO A 61 -1.20 -29.66 20.46
CA PRO A 61 -1.64 -28.45 19.74
C PRO A 61 -0.79 -27.24 20.13
N ARG A 62 -0.73 -26.23 19.25
CA ARG A 62 -0.11 -24.95 19.59
C ARG A 62 -0.95 -24.27 20.65
N ASP A 63 -0.32 -23.95 21.76
CA ASP A 63 -0.99 -23.39 22.93
C ASP A 63 -0.03 -22.42 23.61
N PHE A 64 -0.59 -21.52 24.42
CA PHE A 64 0.22 -20.65 25.24
C PHE A 64 1.07 -21.49 26.17
N VAL A 65 2.34 -21.10 26.30
CA VAL A 65 3.26 -21.67 27.27
C VAL A 65 2.60 -21.60 28.64
N ARG A 66 2.60 -22.72 29.38
CA ARG A 66 1.93 -22.78 30.68
C ARG A 66 2.81 -22.22 31.79
N ALA A 67 2.19 -21.60 32.78
CA ALA A 67 2.89 -21.25 34.01
C ALA A 67 3.35 -22.55 34.72
N PRO A 68 4.34 -22.47 35.64
CA PRO A 68 4.72 -23.61 36.48
C PRO A 68 3.54 -24.26 37.23
N ASN A 69 2.43 -23.55 37.39
CA ASN A 69 1.15 -24.09 37.83
C ASN A 69 0.27 -24.42 36.59
N PRO A 70 -0.10 -25.70 36.35
CA PRO A 70 -0.55 -26.19 35.04
C PRO A 70 -1.95 -25.75 34.57
N LEU A 71 -2.66 -24.91 35.33
CA LEU A 71 -4.02 -24.46 35.04
C LEU A 71 -4.09 -23.10 34.32
N GLU A 72 -3.01 -22.31 34.32
CA GLU A 72 -2.98 -20.97 33.76
C GLU A 72 -1.89 -20.83 32.70
N ALA A 73 -2.18 -20.04 31.66
CA ALA A 73 -1.16 -19.62 30.70
C ALA A 73 -0.10 -18.78 31.41
N LEU A 74 1.14 -18.89 30.96
CA LEU A 74 2.24 -18.07 31.44
C LEU A 74 1.96 -16.61 31.11
N SER A 75 1.88 -15.82 32.15
CA SER A 75 1.85 -14.37 32.11
C SER A 75 3.20 -13.87 32.59
N ILE A 76 3.92 -13.16 31.71
CA ILE A 76 5.16 -12.48 32.08
C ILE A 76 4.78 -11.06 32.47
N PRO A 77 4.81 -10.67 33.77
CA PRO A 77 4.49 -9.31 34.17
C PRO A 77 5.51 -8.35 33.57
N VAL A 78 5.02 -7.28 32.93
CA VAL A 78 5.87 -6.24 32.32
C VAL A 78 5.33 -4.86 32.72
N LEU A 79 5.77 -3.80 32.04
CA LEU A 79 5.22 -2.47 32.23
C LEU A 79 3.72 -2.41 31.88
N ASP A 80 3.06 -1.33 32.31
CA ASP A 80 1.62 -1.20 32.16
C ASP A 80 1.21 -1.08 30.69
N ARG A 81 0.29 -1.95 30.24
CA ARG A 81 -0.31 -1.94 28.88
C ARG A 81 0.74 -1.90 27.75
N PRO A 82 1.61 -2.92 27.64
CA PRO A 82 2.60 -2.97 26.57
C PRO A 82 1.90 -2.88 25.21
N SER A 83 2.42 -2.06 24.31
CA SER A 83 1.80 -1.81 23.01
C SER A 83 2.75 -2.03 21.84
N ASN A 84 4.05 -2.16 22.10
CA ASN A 84 5.08 -2.35 21.09
C ASN A 84 6.16 -3.32 21.58
N LEU A 85 6.65 -4.17 20.68
CA LEU A 85 7.73 -5.12 20.91
C LEU A 85 8.87 -4.87 19.92
N THR A 86 10.09 -5.10 20.37
CA THR A 86 11.22 -5.40 19.50
C THR A 86 12.00 -6.56 20.07
N ARG A 87 12.96 -7.07 19.32
CA ARG A 87 13.77 -8.22 19.69
C ARG A 87 15.19 -8.03 19.21
N ASP A 88 16.07 -8.82 19.80
CA ASP A 88 17.43 -8.96 19.30
C ASP A 88 17.41 -9.48 17.85
N MET A 89 17.90 -8.66 16.92
CA MET A 89 18.17 -9.07 15.54
C MET A 89 19.64 -9.43 15.39
N VAL A 90 19.94 -10.63 14.90
CA VAL A 90 21.32 -11.06 14.62
C VAL A 90 21.45 -11.34 13.13
N TYR A 91 22.37 -10.64 12.48
CA TYR A 91 22.79 -10.93 11.12
C TYR A 91 24.11 -11.72 11.21
N ALA A 92 24.04 -13.04 11.10
CA ALA A 92 25.24 -13.86 11.02
C ALA A 92 25.84 -13.77 9.63
N VAL A 93 27.17 -13.75 9.54
CA VAL A 93 27.90 -13.96 8.29
C VAL A 93 28.30 -15.42 8.27
N GLU A 94 27.71 -16.16 7.33
CA GLU A 94 28.12 -17.51 6.96
C GLU A 94 29.10 -17.41 5.79
N SER A 95 30.39 -17.55 6.09
CA SER A 95 31.42 -17.62 5.05
C SER A 95 31.39 -19.01 4.42
N LEU A 96 30.96 -19.10 3.15
CA LEU A 96 30.97 -20.28 2.30
C LEU A 96 32.25 -20.29 1.47
N GLN A 97 33.17 -21.20 1.76
CA GLN A 97 34.36 -21.39 0.93
C GLN A 97 34.10 -22.44 -0.15
N HIS A 98 34.29 -22.07 -1.41
CA HIS A 98 34.28 -22.98 -2.56
C HIS A 98 35.64 -23.70 -2.69
N ASN A 99 35.63 -24.87 -3.35
CA ASN A 99 36.80 -25.74 -3.48
C ASN A 99 37.98 -25.10 -4.26
N ASP A 100 37.73 -24.06 -5.07
CA ASP A 100 38.75 -23.30 -5.79
C ASP A 100 39.44 -22.22 -4.92
N GLY A 101 39.06 -22.11 -3.65
CA GLY A 101 39.57 -21.12 -2.71
C GLY A 101 38.79 -19.80 -2.69
N THR A 102 37.78 -19.61 -3.53
CA THR A 102 36.88 -18.45 -3.46
C THR A 102 35.99 -18.53 -2.23
N VAL A 103 35.78 -17.39 -1.57
CA VAL A 103 35.01 -17.28 -0.34
C VAL A 103 33.80 -16.39 -0.61
N PHE A 104 32.60 -16.95 -0.52
CA PHE A 104 31.33 -16.25 -0.58
C PHE A 104 30.84 -16.02 0.85
N ALA A 105 30.78 -14.76 1.29
CA ALA A 105 30.11 -14.44 2.54
C ALA A 105 28.59 -14.41 2.32
N ARG A 106 27.90 -15.48 2.69
CA ARG A 106 26.45 -15.51 2.86
C ARG A 106 26.10 -14.82 4.18
N ARG A 107 24.97 -14.12 4.25
CA ARG A 107 24.44 -13.62 5.53
C ARG A 107 23.14 -14.32 5.83
N VAL A 108 22.99 -14.78 7.06
CA VAL A 108 21.82 -15.50 7.54
C VAL A 108 21.40 -14.86 8.86
N VAL A 109 20.12 -14.56 9.04
CA VAL A 109 19.64 -14.22 10.38
C VAL A 109 19.45 -15.50 11.17
N GLN A 110 20.20 -15.63 12.25
CA GLN A 110 19.95 -16.67 13.25
C GLN A 110 19.35 -16.00 14.47
N ASP A 111 18.49 -16.68 15.22
CA ASP A 111 18.18 -16.18 16.55
C ASP A 111 19.44 -16.27 17.43
N ALA A 112 19.69 -15.22 18.21
CA ALA A 112 20.79 -15.19 19.17
C ALA A 112 20.79 -16.43 20.06
N GLY A 113 21.95 -16.89 20.52
CA GLY A 113 22.03 -18.00 21.48
C GLY A 113 21.29 -17.77 22.81
N ALA A 114 20.88 -16.52 23.09
CA ALA A 114 19.93 -16.14 24.13
C ALA A 114 19.21 -14.83 23.73
N PRO A 115 18.11 -14.88 22.96
CA PRO A 115 17.48 -13.67 22.46
C PRO A 115 16.76 -12.91 23.58
N LEU A 116 16.83 -11.58 23.55
CA LEU A 116 16.02 -10.71 24.38
C LEU A 116 14.84 -10.13 23.57
N VAL A 117 13.72 -9.97 24.26
CA VAL A 117 12.53 -9.25 23.78
C VAL A 117 12.36 -8.00 24.65
N TYR A 118 12.00 -6.89 24.03
CA TYR A 118 11.85 -5.61 24.69
C TYR A 118 10.44 -5.10 24.48
N ALA A 119 9.77 -4.71 25.55
CA ALA A 119 8.42 -4.16 25.51
C ALA A 119 8.40 -2.70 25.92
N ARG A 120 7.62 -1.88 25.20
CA ARG A 120 7.24 -0.52 25.62
C ARG A 120 5.73 -0.34 25.54
N SER A 121 5.28 0.71 26.21
CA SER A 121 3.92 1.22 26.15
C SER A 121 3.95 2.62 25.59
N PHE A 122 2.90 2.99 24.87
CA PHE A 122 2.75 4.33 24.33
C PHE A 122 2.73 5.38 25.45
N GLY A 123 3.46 6.48 25.27
CA GLY A 123 3.58 7.53 26.28
C GLY A 123 4.33 7.13 27.55
N SER A 124 5.05 5.99 27.55
CA SER A 124 5.85 5.56 28.69
C SER A 124 7.30 6.01 28.59
N ARG A 125 7.96 6.09 29.75
CA ARG A 125 9.42 6.25 29.86
C ARG A 125 10.13 4.93 30.15
N GLN A 126 9.40 3.82 30.16
CA GLN A 126 9.91 2.52 30.60
C GLN A 126 10.03 1.54 29.44
N ILE A 127 11.05 0.69 29.49
CA ILE A 127 11.18 -0.50 28.64
C ILE A 127 11.35 -1.72 29.57
N SER A 128 10.52 -2.74 29.39
CA SER A 128 10.71 -4.04 30.03
C SER A 128 11.58 -4.91 29.14
N VAL A 129 12.57 -5.58 29.73
CA VAL A 129 13.50 -6.50 29.07
C VAL A 129 13.15 -7.91 29.49
N ILE A 130 12.87 -8.78 28.53
CA ILE A 130 12.39 -10.14 28.74
C ILE A 130 13.38 -11.12 28.10
N THR A 131 13.69 -12.20 28.81
CA THR A 131 14.45 -13.34 28.30
C THR A 131 13.56 -14.23 27.42
N ALA A 132 14.06 -14.64 26.25
CA ALA A 132 13.29 -15.38 25.25
C ALA A 132 13.96 -16.69 24.80
N ASP A 133 14.90 -17.21 25.57
CA ASP A 133 15.65 -18.43 25.30
C ASP A 133 14.93 -19.71 25.75
N ASP A 134 14.51 -19.74 27.02
CA ASP A 134 13.92 -20.92 27.65
C ASP A 134 12.63 -20.57 28.41
N PRO A 135 11.54 -21.34 28.26
CA PRO A 135 10.30 -21.16 29.01
C PRO A 135 10.47 -21.07 30.53
N SER A 136 11.42 -21.82 31.09
CA SER A 136 11.77 -21.77 32.51
C SER A 136 12.42 -20.45 32.94
N LEU A 137 12.93 -19.69 31.97
CA LEU A 137 13.58 -18.41 32.16
C LEU A 137 12.72 -17.23 31.72
N PHE A 138 11.50 -17.44 31.21
CA PHE A 138 10.60 -16.36 30.81
C PHE A 138 10.20 -15.48 32.00
N LYS A 139 10.86 -14.34 32.12
CA LYS A 139 10.60 -13.32 33.13
C LYS A 139 11.09 -11.95 32.65
N GLU A 140 10.55 -10.89 33.25
CA GLU A 140 11.19 -9.59 33.14
C GLU A 140 12.56 -9.65 33.83
N ARG A 141 13.63 -9.61 33.03
CA ARG A 141 15.00 -9.58 33.50
C ARG A 141 15.33 -8.22 34.12
N GLN A 142 14.84 -7.16 33.50
CA GLN A 142 15.15 -5.78 33.90
C GLN A 142 14.09 -4.81 33.39
N ARG A 143 13.88 -3.74 34.16
CA ARG A 143 13.12 -2.57 33.73
C ARG A 143 14.03 -1.37 33.57
N LEU A 144 14.08 -0.82 32.37
CA LEU A 144 14.82 0.38 32.03
C LEU A 144 13.92 1.60 32.19
N VAL A 145 14.45 2.70 32.70
CA VAL A 145 13.71 3.95 32.89
C VAL A 145 14.48 5.10 32.22
N GLY A 146 13.93 5.60 31.13
CA GLY A 146 14.42 6.76 30.40
C GLY A 146 14.15 8.09 31.11
N LYS A 147 14.84 9.14 30.68
CA LYS A 147 14.65 10.50 31.20
C LYS A 147 13.45 11.18 30.53
N GLY A 148 13.22 10.90 29.25
CA GLY A 148 12.09 11.34 28.43
C GLY A 148 11.13 10.22 28.05
N LEU A 149 10.11 10.57 27.24
CA LEU A 149 9.17 9.59 26.68
C LEU A 149 9.88 8.76 25.62
N ILE A 150 9.74 7.44 25.66
CA ILE A 150 10.42 6.56 24.70
C ILE A 150 9.55 6.41 23.45
N THR A 151 10.01 6.95 22.32
CA THR A 151 9.21 7.04 21.09
C THR A 151 9.48 5.92 20.10
N ALA A 152 10.69 5.37 20.09
CA ALA A 152 11.08 4.25 19.24
C ALA A 152 12.23 3.45 19.88
N PHE A 153 12.37 2.18 19.50
CA PHE A 153 13.48 1.33 19.88
C PHE A 153 13.83 0.33 18.78
N ALA A 154 15.02 -0.25 18.83
CA ALA A 154 15.44 -1.40 18.05
C ALA A 154 16.60 -2.09 18.76
N ALA A 155 16.76 -3.40 18.62
CA ALA A 155 17.81 -4.14 19.29
C ALA A 155 18.64 -5.00 18.33
N ARG A 156 19.94 -5.04 18.60
CA ARG A 156 20.91 -5.93 17.96
C ARG A 156 21.25 -7.05 18.94
N GLY A 157 21.14 -8.29 18.50
CA GLY A 157 21.58 -9.42 19.30
C GLY A 157 23.10 -9.61 19.28
N PRO A 158 23.62 -10.54 20.11
CA PRO A 158 25.01 -10.97 20.05
C PRO A 158 25.36 -11.53 18.65
N VAL A 159 26.54 -11.18 18.14
CA VAL A 159 27.00 -11.62 16.82
C VAL A 159 27.75 -12.95 16.96
N HIS A 160 27.27 -13.95 16.23
CA HIS A 160 28.01 -15.20 16.01
C HIS A 160 28.53 -15.21 14.57
N THR A 161 29.84 -15.31 14.38
CA THR A 161 30.42 -15.66 13.07
C THR A 161 30.66 -17.16 13.05
N ARG A 162 30.12 -17.87 12.05
CA ARG A 162 30.40 -19.29 11.82
C ARG A 162 30.90 -19.46 10.38
N ILE A 163 32.05 -20.09 10.22
CA ILE A 163 32.65 -20.38 8.90
C ILE A 163 32.25 -21.80 8.51
N GLN A 164 31.66 -21.99 7.31
CA GLN A 164 31.32 -23.30 6.76
C GLN A 164 32.04 -23.52 5.42
N ARG A 165 32.71 -24.66 5.26
CA ARG A 165 33.30 -25.10 3.98
C ARG A 165 32.25 -25.88 3.20
N GLN A 166 31.99 -25.50 1.95
CA GLN A 166 31.07 -26.23 1.08
C GLN A 166 31.85 -27.21 0.20
N THR A 167 31.47 -28.48 0.21
CA THR A 167 32.05 -29.50 -0.66
C THR A 167 31.15 -29.68 -1.88
N VAL A 168 31.67 -29.46 -3.09
CA VAL A 168 30.98 -29.75 -4.36
C VAL A 168 31.61 -30.96 -5.06
N ASP A 169 30.78 -31.76 -5.74
CA ASP A 169 31.23 -32.85 -6.62
C ASP A 169 31.82 -32.33 -7.94
N SER A 170 32.32 -33.24 -8.76
CA SER A 170 32.89 -32.95 -10.08
C SER A 170 31.90 -32.33 -11.08
N ASN A 171 30.61 -32.35 -10.79
CA ASN A 171 29.55 -31.76 -11.61
C ASN A 171 29.08 -30.40 -11.06
N GLY A 172 29.71 -29.90 -9.99
CA GLY A 172 29.34 -28.65 -9.32
C GLY A 172 28.16 -28.78 -8.35
N ASN A 173 27.68 -29.99 -8.07
CA ASN A 173 26.60 -30.21 -7.12
C ASN A 173 27.14 -30.22 -5.69
N VAL A 174 26.42 -29.59 -4.77
CA VAL A 174 26.78 -29.53 -3.36
C VAL A 174 26.58 -30.90 -2.72
N THR A 175 27.65 -31.50 -2.19
CA THR A 175 27.65 -32.83 -1.56
C THR A 175 27.78 -32.80 -0.04
N GLY A 176 28.16 -31.66 0.55
CA GLY A 176 28.21 -31.50 1.99
C GLY A 176 28.68 -30.13 2.45
N TYR A 177 28.57 -29.90 3.76
CA TYR A 177 29.11 -28.74 4.46
C TYR A 177 29.99 -29.23 5.62
N GLU A 178 31.26 -28.82 5.68
CA GLU A 178 32.19 -29.12 6.76
C GLU A 178 32.51 -27.85 7.56
N VAL A 179 32.44 -27.89 8.88
CA VAL A 179 32.95 -26.82 9.74
C VAL A 179 34.42 -27.14 10.04
N PRO A 180 35.40 -26.29 9.65
CA PRO A 180 36.80 -26.56 9.97
C PRO A 180 37.00 -26.60 11.49
N ASP A 181 37.66 -27.65 11.99
CA ASP A 181 38.07 -27.72 13.39
C ASP A 181 38.94 -26.48 13.72
N GLY A 182 38.39 -25.58 14.54
CA GLY A 182 39.09 -24.36 15.00
C GLY A 182 38.86 -23.08 14.18
N GLY A 183 37.89 -23.03 13.26
CA GLY A 183 37.48 -21.74 12.66
C GLY A 183 36.83 -20.84 13.71
N ASP A 184 37.36 -19.63 13.91
CA ASP A 184 36.99 -18.67 14.96
C ASP A 184 35.47 -18.58 15.20
N VAL A 185 35.01 -19.39 16.18
CA VAL A 185 33.78 -19.14 16.90
C VAL A 185 34.09 -17.90 17.73
N ILE A 186 33.62 -16.72 17.32
CA ILE A 186 33.52 -15.61 18.27
C ILE A 186 32.73 -16.17 19.44
N ASP A 187 33.41 -16.30 20.58
CA ASP A 187 32.85 -16.80 21.82
C ASP A 187 31.49 -16.10 22.06
N PRO A 188 30.36 -16.84 22.08
CA PRO A 188 29.05 -16.31 22.42
C PRO A 188 29.07 -15.47 23.70
N ALA A 189 30.03 -15.72 24.60
CA ALA A 189 30.20 -15.00 25.85
C ALA A 189 30.78 -13.58 25.71
N ARG A 190 31.22 -13.13 24.51
CA ARG A 190 31.90 -11.83 24.32
C ARG A 190 31.15 -10.75 23.53
N SER A 191 30.07 -11.08 22.81
CA SER A 191 29.21 -10.03 22.25
C SER A 191 27.89 -10.01 23.03
N SER A 192 27.49 -8.84 23.51
CA SER A 192 26.26 -8.63 24.24
C SER A 192 25.20 -8.03 23.33
N SER A 193 23.92 -8.21 23.68
CA SER A 193 22.82 -7.51 23.03
C SER A 193 22.97 -6.00 23.24
N VAL A 194 22.64 -5.21 22.21
CA VAL A 194 22.67 -3.74 22.26
C VAL A 194 21.28 -3.22 21.92
N LEU A 195 20.71 -2.44 22.83
CA LEU A 195 19.43 -1.76 22.65
C LEU A 195 19.68 -0.31 22.22
N TYR A 196 19.05 0.11 21.14
CA TYR A 196 18.93 1.51 20.74
C TYR A 196 17.52 1.99 21.04
N TYR A 197 17.41 3.19 21.60
CA TYR A 197 16.10 3.79 21.84
C TYR A 197 16.16 5.31 21.72
N ALA A 198 15.03 5.90 21.34
CA ALA A 198 14.85 7.34 21.23
C ALA A 198 14.00 7.86 22.39
N GLU A 199 14.46 8.93 23.03
CA GLU A 199 13.69 9.68 24.02
C GLU A 199 13.27 11.04 23.47
N GLN A 200 12.01 11.40 23.67
CA GLN A 200 11.49 12.75 23.43
C GLN A 200 11.66 13.61 24.69
N SER A 201 12.33 14.76 24.53
CA SER A 201 12.54 15.77 25.55
C SER A 201 12.12 17.15 25.03
N GLY A 202 10.87 17.54 25.30
CA GLY A 202 10.28 18.75 24.71
C GLY A 202 10.04 18.56 23.21
N LEU A 203 10.54 19.49 22.39
CA LEU A 203 10.43 19.43 20.92
C LEU A 203 11.56 18.62 20.26
N ASN A 204 12.52 18.10 21.03
CA ASN A 204 13.71 17.44 20.49
C ASN A 204 13.74 15.97 20.89
N ALA A 205 14.19 15.12 19.97
CA ALA A 205 14.52 13.73 20.26
C ALA A 205 16.01 13.57 20.61
N LYS A 206 16.33 12.57 21.42
CA LYS A 206 17.69 12.12 21.72
C LYS A 206 17.77 10.62 21.54
N LEU A 207 18.88 10.13 21.00
CA LEU A 207 19.12 8.71 20.83
C LEU A 207 20.08 8.19 21.92
N TYR A 208 19.84 6.96 22.32
CA TYR A 208 20.63 6.26 23.32
C TYR A 208 21.02 4.89 22.81
N ARG A 209 22.25 4.49 23.11
CA ARG A 209 22.79 3.15 22.93
C ARG A 209 23.00 2.53 24.31
N LEU A 210 22.48 1.33 24.52
CA LEU A 210 22.60 0.60 25.78
C LEU A 210 23.15 -0.79 25.53
N ASP A 211 24.29 -1.09 26.14
CA ASP A 211 24.85 -2.43 26.17
C ASP A 211 24.17 -3.24 27.29
N MET A 212 23.53 -4.35 26.95
CA MET A 212 22.79 -5.18 27.90
C MET A 212 23.69 -6.00 28.85
N ALA A 213 25.00 -6.02 28.62
CA ALA A 213 25.97 -6.47 29.62
C ALA A 213 26.20 -5.42 30.73
N HIS A 214 25.99 -4.13 30.43
CA HIS A 214 26.20 -3.01 31.36
C HIS A 214 24.99 -2.06 31.34
N PRO A 215 23.79 -2.52 31.77
CA PRO A 215 22.53 -1.84 31.51
C PRO A 215 22.31 -0.57 32.37
N ASP A 216 23.20 -0.28 33.31
CA ASP A 216 23.11 0.89 34.19
C ASP A 216 23.72 2.17 33.56
N ALA A 217 24.32 2.07 32.37
CA ALA A 217 25.06 3.16 31.74
C ALA A 217 24.64 3.40 30.27
N PRO A 218 23.40 3.90 30.02
CA PRO A 218 23.01 4.29 28.67
C PRO A 218 23.90 5.42 28.15
N VAL A 219 24.43 5.22 26.95
CA VAL A 219 25.28 6.19 26.25
C VAL A 219 24.41 7.03 25.34
N ALA A 220 24.37 8.35 25.58
CA ALA A 220 23.72 9.28 24.67
C ALA A 220 24.52 9.35 23.36
N LEU A 221 23.82 9.18 22.25
CA LEU A 221 24.34 9.34 20.90
C LEU A 221 24.20 10.81 20.51
N ASP A 222 25.33 11.46 20.19
CA ASP A 222 25.36 12.89 19.86
C ASP A 222 24.83 13.16 18.45
N LEU A 223 23.50 13.06 18.30
CA LEU A 223 22.78 13.33 17.06
C LEU A 223 21.72 14.42 17.31
N ALA A 224 21.87 15.54 16.60
CA ALA A 224 20.93 16.65 16.70
C ALA A 224 19.62 16.33 15.95
N LEU A 225 18.55 16.07 16.70
CA LEU A 225 17.19 15.83 16.17
C LEU A 225 16.23 16.94 16.65
N ALA A 226 16.60 18.19 16.36
CA ALA A 226 15.84 19.34 16.81
C ALA A 226 14.48 19.43 16.09
N GLY A 227 13.41 19.73 16.84
CA GLY A 227 12.05 19.87 16.29
C GLY A 227 11.43 18.58 15.74
N SER A 228 12.06 17.42 15.97
CA SER A 228 11.66 16.14 15.41
C SER A 228 11.38 15.09 16.50
N THR A 229 10.47 14.17 16.21
CA THR A 229 10.23 12.93 16.98
C THR A 229 10.72 11.76 16.15
N VAL A 230 11.41 10.82 16.78
CA VAL A 230 11.80 9.55 16.13
C VAL A 230 10.60 8.62 16.14
N THR A 231 10.12 8.23 14.97
CA THR A 231 8.95 7.37 14.77
C THR A 231 9.32 5.90 14.68
N ALA A 232 10.45 5.57 14.03
CA ALA A 232 10.93 4.20 13.90
C ALA A 232 12.46 4.13 13.93
N LEU A 233 12.96 3.01 14.45
CA LEU A 233 14.37 2.63 14.45
C LEU A 233 14.51 1.24 13.83
N LEU A 234 15.57 1.03 13.05
CA LEU A 234 15.89 -0.26 12.47
C LEU A 234 17.40 -0.50 12.47
N VAL A 235 17.83 -1.64 13.00
CA VAL A 235 19.24 -2.07 12.93
C VAL A 235 19.49 -2.74 11.59
N LEU A 236 20.45 -2.23 10.83
CA LEU A 236 20.89 -2.84 9.57
C LEU A 236 22.02 -3.85 9.83
N PRO A 237 22.19 -4.84 8.93
CA PRO A 237 23.39 -5.65 8.96
C PRO A 237 24.64 -4.78 8.73
N PRO A 238 25.78 -5.07 9.38
CA PRO A 238 27.02 -4.30 9.23
C PRO A 238 27.45 -4.25 7.76
N ALA A 239 28.08 -3.21 7.24
CA ALA A 239 28.52 -3.23 5.83
C ALA A 239 29.60 -4.32 5.59
N LEU A 240 29.64 -4.94 4.40
CA LEU A 240 30.61 -6.01 4.10
C LEU A 240 32.06 -5.51 4.10
N ASP A 241 32.25 -4.26 3.71
CA ASP A 241 33.53 -3.55 3.67
C ASP A 241 33.92 -2.92 5.02
N GLN A 242 33.00 -2.86 6.00
CA GLN A 242 33.24 -2.34 7.35
C GLN A 242 32.68 -3.30 8.43
N PRO A 243 33.23 -4.52 8.56
CA PRO A 243 32.78 -5.48 9.57
C PRO A 243 33.05 -4.93 10.98
N GLY A 244 31.98 -4.71 11.75
CA GLY A 244 32.05 -4.19 13.12
C GLY A 244 31.50 -2.77 13.30
N GLN A 245 31.18 -2.06 12.20
CA GLN A 245 30.45 -0.80 12.26
C GLN A 245 28.94 -1.07 12.36
N GLU A 246 28.30 -0.51 13.38
CA GLU A 246 26.86 -0.66 13.61
C GLU A 246 26.12 0.39 12.77
N SER A 247 25.18 -0.03 11.91
CA SER A 247 24.38 0.89 11.11
C SER A 247 22.92 0.89 11.58
N LEU A 248 22.37 2.08 11.79
CA LEU A 248 21.00 2.31 12.26
C LEU A 248 20.25 3.17 11.23
N VAL A 249 19.01 2.81 10.92
CA VAL A 249 18.09 3.68 10.19
C VAL A 249 17.15 4.35 11.17
N ILE A 250 17.01 5.66 11.03
CA ILE A 250 16.16 6.49 11.87
C ILE A 250 15.12 7.15 10.98
N ALA A 251 13.85 6.90 11.25
CA ALA A 251 12.75 7.67 10.68
C ALA A 251 12.30 8.73 11.69
N THR A 252 12.06 9.94 11.20
CA THR A 252 11.61 11.06 12.00
C THR A 252 10.35 11.70 11.43
N HIS A 253 9.56 12.29 12.32
CA HIS A 253 8.42 13.14 12.00
C HIS A 253 8.56 14.48 12.71
N SER A 254 8.15 15.56 12.05
CA SER A 254 8.18 16.92 12.60
C SER A 254 7.22 17.05 13.77
N THR A 255 7.63 17.76 14.82
CA THR A 255 6.77 17.99 16.00
C THR A 255 5.73 19.08 15.79
N THR A 256 5.90 19.93 14.77
CA THR A 256 5.04 21.11 14.52
C THR A 256 4.44 21.14 13.11
N GLY A 257 4.70 20.13 12.29
CA GLY A 257 4.22 20.06 10.92
C GLY A 257 4.18 18.62 10.43
N SER A 258 3.98 18.46 9.13
CA SER A 258 3.86 17.16 8.48
C SER A 258 5.15 16.69 7.78
N GLY A 259 6.27 17.40 7.97
CA GLY A 259 7.56 16.99 7.44
C GLY A 259 8.17 15.84 8.23
N GLY A 260 9.20 15.22 7.68
CA GLY A 260 9.95 14.14 8.33
C GLY A 260 11.05 13.66 7.41
N GLU A 261 12.07 13.04 7.99
CA GLU A 261 13.21 12.50 7.25
C GLU A 261 13.54 11.11 7.75
N THR A 262 13.91 10.24 6.82
CA THR A 262 14.50 8.94 7.15
C THR A 262 15.93 8.92 6.66
N PHE A 263 16.86 8.48 7.49
CA PHE A 263 18.27 8.48 7.14
C PHE A 263 19.04 7.40 7.89
N ARG A 264 20.15 6.98 7.29
CA ARG A 264 21.11 6.05 7.87
C ARG A 264 22.10 6.78 8.75
N VAL A 265 22.48 6.12 9.83
CA VAL A 265 23.46 6.56 10.79
C VAL A 265 24.42 5.43 11.05
N GLU A 266 25.70 5.76 11.05
CA GLU A 266 26.76 4.87 11.48
C GLU A 266 27.10 5.15 12.93
N VAL A 267 27.15 4.10 13.74
CA VAL A 267 27.42 4.14 15.16
C VAL A 267 28.75 3.43 15.43
N ASN A 268 29.71 4.20 15.97
CA ASN A 268 30.97 3.69 16.46
C ASN A 268 31.13 4.09 17.92
N ASN A 269 30.77 3.17 18.83
CA ASN A 269 30.70 3.41 20.27
C ASN A 269 29.78 4.59 20.65
N THR A 270 30.37 5.78 20.83
CA THR A 270 29.67 7.03 21.18
C THR A 270 29.58 8.00 20.02
N GLN A 271 30.39 7.79 18.97
CA GLN A 271 30.43 8.65 17.80
C GLN A 271 29.38 8.19 16.79
N VAL A 272 28.69 9.19 16.26
CA VAL A 272 27.59 9.00 15.34
C VAL A 272 27.83 9.87 14.13
N SER A 273 27.91 9.25 12.96
CA SER A 273 27.96 9.98 11.70
C SER A 273 26.68 9.75 10.94
N ARG A 274 25.96 10.84 10.67
CA ARG A 274 24.82 10.84 9.76
C ARG A 274 25.33 10.51 8.36
N GLY A 275 24.84 9.41 7.80
CA GLY A 275 25.15 8.95 6.47
C GLY A 275 24.10 9.45 5.48
N VAL A 276 23.61 8.52 4.67
CA VAL A 276 22.70 8.79 3.56
C VAL A 276 21.28 9.07 4.04
N THR A 277 20.63 10.07 3.45
CA THR A 277 19.19 10.30 3.60
C THR A 277 18.44 9.43 2.60
N TYR A 278 17.41 8.76 3.08
CA TYR A 278 16.59 7.85 2.30
C TYR A 278 15.42 8.59 1.66
N ALA A 279 15.33 8.47 0.34
CA ALA A 279 14.27 9.05 -0.45
C ALA A 279 13.00 8.19 -0.30
N PHE A 280 12.26 8.35 0.78
CA PHE A 280 10.90 7.79 0.89
C PHE A 280 9.84 8.78 0.37
N GLY A 281 10.20 10.04 0.15
CA GLY A 281 9.29 11.10 -0.31
C GLY A 281 8.31 11.60 0.76
N ALA A 282 8.08 10.83 1.83
CA ALA A 282 7.21 11.17 2.96
C ALA A 282 7.81 10.66 4.29
N PRO A 283 7.30 11.13 5.45
CA PRO A 283 7.65 10.56 6.75
C PRO A 283 7.29 9.07 6.81
N VAL A 284 8.04 8.32 7.61
CA VAL A 284 7.90 6.86 7.75
C VAL A 284 7.54 6.51 9.19
N ARG A 285 6.53 5.66 9.38
CA ARG A 285 6.08 5.24 10.72
C ARG A 285 6.63 3.89 11.18
N ALA A 286 7.03 3.04 10.24
CA ALA A 286 7.59 1.73 10.53
C ALA A 286 8.64 1.37 9.48
N LEU A 287 9.68 0.66 9.92
CA LEU A 287 10.81 0.26 9.09
C LEU A 287 10.99 -1.25 9.18
N ALA A 288 11.30 -1.88 8.06
CA ALA A 288 11.66 -3.28 7.97
C ALA A 288 12.83 -3.47 7.01
N THR A 289 13.57 -4.56 7.17
CA THR A 289 14.53 -5.04 6.19
C THR A 289 14.52 -6.55 6.16
N HIS A 290 15.18 -7.13 5.18
CA HIS A 290 15.17 -8.55 4.89
C HIS A 290 16.53 -9.18 5.14
N THR A 291 16.52 -10.49 5.33
CA THR A 291 17.68 -11.35 5.30
C THR A 291 17.95 -11.79 3.86
N LEU A 292 18.83 -12.75 3.62
CA LEU A 292 19.17 -13.15 2.25
C LEU A 292 17.96 -13.77 1.54
N ALA A 293 17.56 -13.19 0.41
CA ALA A 293 16.57 -13.80 -0.48
C ALA A 293 17.28 -14.47 -1.66
N GLU A 294 17.39 -15.80 -1.61
CA GLU A 294 18.00 -16.58 -2.68
C GLU A 294 17.04 -16.78 -3.86
N THR A 295 17.51 -16.45 -5.06
CA THR A 295 16.82 -16.69 -6.33
C THR A 295 17.38 -17.97 -6.97
N SER A 296 17.08 -19.14 -6.41
CA SER A 296 17.60 -20.44 -6.89
C SER A 296 16.98 -20.82 -8.25
N PRO A 297 17.72 -20.93 -9.38
CA PRO A 297 17.21 -21.23 -10.74
C PRO A 297 16.19 -22.37 -10.89
N THR A 298 16.16 -23.33 -9.94
CA THR A 298 15.35 -24.54 -10.01
C THR A 298 14.03 -24.47 -9.23
N ASP A 299 13.86 -23.48 -8.35
CA ASP A 299 12.80 -23.49 -7.33
C ASP A 299 11.66 -22.48 -7.60
N TRP A 300 11.75 -21.69 -8.67
CA TRP A 300 10.76 -20.67 -9.03
C TRP A 300 10.10 -21.07 -10.34
N PHE A 301 8.80 -21.28 -10.22
CA PHE A 301 7.92 -21.20 -11.36
C PHE A 301 7.79 -19.73 -11.75
N GLU A 302 8.31 -19.36 -12.92
CA GLU A 302 7.95 -18.08 -13.53
C GLU A 302 6.48 -18.15 -13.92
N CYS A 303 5.67 -17.36 -13.24
CA CYS A 303 4.30 -17.19 -13.64
C CYS A 303 4.23 -16.35 -14.92
N SER A 304 3.25 -16.61 -15.77
CA SER A 304 3.04 -15.85 -17.00
C SER A 304 2.86 -14.34 -16.75
N PHE A 305 2.39 -13.97 -15.56
CA PHE A 305 2.24 -12.59 -15.08
C PHE A 305 3.50 -12.01 -14.41
N ASP A 306 4.55 -12.81 -14.24
CA ASP A 306 5.82 -12.30 -13.70
C ASP A 306 6.58 -11.54 -14.80
N PRO A 307 7.04 -10.30 -14.54
CA PRO A 307 7.78 -9.48 -15.46
C PRO A 307 9.13 -10.12 -15.66
N GLU A 308 9.46 -10.31 -16.93
CA GLU A 308 10.75 -10.81 -17.31
C GLU A 308 11.75 -9.67 -17.32
N LYS A 309 12.71 -9.72 -16.39
CA LYS A 309 13.91 -8.92 -16.55
C LYS A 309 14.63 -9.47 -17.79
N ARG A 310 14.81 -8.64 -18.82
CA ARG A 310 15.58 -9.00 -20.02
C ARG A 310 16.87 -8.20 -20.04
N ASP A 311 17.97 -8.84 -20.45
CA ASP A 311 19.21 -8.13 -20.70
C ASP A 311 19.13 -7.30 -21.99
N THR A 312 20.23 -6.62 -22.33
CA THR A 312 20.34 -5.81 -23.56
C THR A 312 20.24 -6.63 -24.85
N SER A 313 20.38 -7.95 -24.78
CA SER A 313 20.17 -8.88 -25.90
C SER A 313 18.73 -9.38 -26.00
N GLY A 314 17.86 -8.97 -25.06
CA GLY A 314 16.49 -9.46 -24.94
C GLY A 314 16.40 -10.83 -24.29
N THR A 315 17.48 -11.35 -23.71
CA THR A 315 17.50 -12.66 -23.06
C THR A 315 16.93 -12.54 -21.64
N PRO A 316 16.05 -13.44 -21.21
CA PRO A 316 15.54 -13.47 -19.83
C PRO A 316 16.69 -13.65 -18.84
N VAL A 317 16.74 -12.82 -17.80
CA VAL A 317 17.72 -12.91 -16.74
C VAL A 317 16.99 -13.16 -15.42
N PRO A 318 17.42 -14.16 -14.62
CA PRO A 318 16.91 -14.34 -13.27
C PRO A 318 17.08 -13.04 -12.46
N PRO A 319 16.15 -12.72 -11.55
CA PRO A 319 16.42 -11.67 -10.57
C PRO A 319 17.67 -12.04 -9.78
N ASP A 320 18.56 -11.06 -9.61
CA ASP A 320 19.76 -11.23 -8.78
C ASP A 320 19.33 -11.52 -7.33
N PRO A 321 20.05 -12.40 -6.60
CA PRO A 321 19.74 -12.65 -5.20
C PRO A 321 19.84 -11.35 -4.41
N LEU A 322 18.88 -11.11 -3.51
CA LEU A 322 18.91 -9.91 -2.68
C LEU A 322 19.78 -10.16 -1.45
N VAL A 323 20.88 -9.42 -1.34
CA VAL A 323 21.78 -9.53 -0.18
C VAL A 323 21.08 -9.01 1.08
N THR A 324 21.37 -9.61 2.24
CA THR A 324 20.77 -9.18 3.51
C THR A 324 20.91 -7.69 3.74
N GLY A 325 19.80 -7.02 4.05
CA GLY A 325 19.79 -5.59 4.31
C GLY A 325 19.89 -4.70 3.07
N GLN A 326 19.91 -5.25 1.85
CA GLN A 326 20.07 -4.47 0.62
C GLN A 326 19.03 -3.36 0.54
N TYR A 327 17.77 -3.69 0.84
CA TYR A 327 16.67 -2.73 0.83
C TYR A 327 16.10 -2.48 2.22
N VAL A 328 15.70 -1.23 2.46
CA VAL A 328 14.95 -0.81 3.63
C VAL A 328 13.53 -0.49 3.18
N PHE A 329 12.56 -1.20 3.76
CA PHE A 329 11.15 -1.00 3.50
C PHE A 329 10.58 -0.08 4.57
N GLY A 330 9.81 0.92 4.16
CA GLY A 330 9.17 1.90 5.02
C GLY A 330 7.68 1.94 4.79
N ILE A 331 6.90 1.93 5.87
CA ILE A 331 5.48 2.27 5.82
C ILE A 331 5.37 3.79 5.89
N LEU A 332 4.84 4.41 4.83
CA LEU A 332 4.64 5.86 4.77
C LEU A 332 3.61 6.32 5.80
N ASP A 333 3.78 7.54 6.30
CA ASP A 333 2.83 8.19 7.20
C ASP A 333 1.83 9.02 6.37
N GLU A 334 0.61 8.51 6.24
CA GLU A 334 -0.43 9.15 5.44
C GLU A 334 -0.89 10.47 6.06
N GLY A 335 -0.81 10.58 7.39
CA GLY A 335 -1.19 11.79 8.12
C GLY A 335 -0.33 13.01 7.77
N ALA A 336 0.84 12.77 7.18
CA ALA A 336 1.77 13.80 6.77
C ALA A 336 1.46 14.43 5.40
N CYS A 337 0.65 13.80 4.56
CA CYS A 337 0.51 14.20 3.16
C CYS A 337 -0.85 14.78 2.76
N GLY A 338 -1.75 14.98 3.73
CA GLY A 338 -3.11 15.43 3.41
C GLY A 338 -3.84 14.40 2.55
N ASP A 339 -4.55 14.85 1.51
CA ASP A 339 -5.39 13.98 0.66
C ASP A 339 -4.62 13.27 -0.48
N GLN A 340 -3.28 13.36 -0.53
CA GLN A 340 -2.48 12.73 -1.59
C GLN A 340 -2.34 11.21 -1.36
N GLN A 341 -3.00 10.40 -2.20
CA GLN A 341 -2.94 8.93 -2.15
C GLN A 341 -1.52 8.38 -2.42
N SER A 342 -0.65 9.15 -3.07
CA SER A 342 0.77 8.83 -3.31
C SER A 342 1.64 8.74 -2.04
N CYS A 343 1.08 9.06 -0.86
CA CYS A 343 1.77 8.96 0.43
C CYS A 343 1.27 7.82 1.35
N SER A 344 0.57 6.83 0.79
CA SER A 344 0.16 5.63 1.54
C SER A 344 0.86 4.39 1.02
N GLY A 345 1.00 3.40 1.90
CA GLY A 345 1.52 2.08 1.55
C GLY A 345 2.97 1.86 1.95
N VAL A 346 3.62 0.92 1.26
CA VAL A 346 5.00 0.52 1.53
C VAL A 346 5.90 0.93 0.36
N LEU A 347 6.99 1.61 0.67
CA LEU A 347 8.08 1.88 -0.28
C LEU A 347 9.35 1.20 0.19
N ALA A 348 10.28 1.00 -0.74
CA ALA A 348 11.62 0.51 -0.46
C ALA A 348 12.67 1.46 -1.02
N VAL A 349 13.77 1.56 -0.31
CA VAL A 349 14.96 2.32 -0.72
C VAL A 349 16.18 1.41 -0.63
N ASP A 350 17.16 1.67 -1.50
CA ASP A 350 18.46 1.02 -1.40
C ASP A 350 19.20 1.51 -0.15
N SER A 351 19.65 0.58 0.69
CA SER A 351 20.26 0.88 2.00
C SER A 351 21.64 1.55 1.93
N VAL A 352 22.28 1.51 0.76
CA VAL A 352 23.62 2.07 0.54
C VAL A 352 23.50 3.45 -0.08
N THR A 353 22.71 3.59 -1.14
CA THR A 353 22.56 4.83 -1.92
C THR A 353 21.43 5.72 -1.45
N GLY A 354 20.45 5.17 -0.72
CA GLY A 354 19.25 5.88 -0.26
C GLY A 354 18.26 6.24 -1.36
N ALA A 355 18.51 5.82 -2.61
CA ALA A 355 17.60 6.03 -3.71
C ALA A 355 16.37 5.12 -3.61
N HIS A 356 15.26 5.49 -4.26
CA HIS A 356 14.10 4.61 -4.41
C HIS A 356 14.56 3.28 -5.02
N ALA A 357 14.06 2.18 -4.47
CA ALA A 357 14.27 0.87 -5.08
C ALA A 357 13.67 0.89 -6.49
N LEU A 358 14.35 0.20 -7.41
CA LEU A 358 13.87 0.05 -8.78
C LEU A 358 13.09 -1.24 -8.90
N ASP A 359 11.99 -1.22 -9.65
CA ASP A 359 11.27 -2.42 -10.02
C ASP A 359 11.86 -3.06 -11.30
N PRO A 360 11.32 -4.18 -11.81
CA PRO A 360 11.82 -4.84 -13.02
C PRO A 360 11.78 -3.99 -14.29
N SER A 361 11.00 -2.91 -14.34
CA SER A 361 10.99 -1.95 -15.47
C SER A 361 12.21 -1.01 -15.43
N GLY A 362 12.97 -1.01 -14.33
CA GLY A 362 14.11 -0.12 -14.12
C GLY A 362 13.71 1.27 -13.62
N LEU A 363 12.44 1.49 -13.28
CA LEU A 363 11.96 2.73 -12.69
C LEU A 363 11.83 2.65 -11.16
N PRO A 364 11.81 3.80 -10.47
CA PRO A 364 11.44 3.86 -9.06
C PRO A 364 10.14 3.09 -8.81
N MET A 365 10.14 2.21 -7.83
CA MET A 365 8.96 1.43 -7.49
C MET A 365 7.77 2.35 -7.17
N LEU A 366 6.58 1.91 -7.54
CA LEU A 366 5.35 2.49 -7.02
C LEU A 366 5.15 2.02 -5.58
N PRO A 367 4.52 2.83 -4.70
CA PRO A 367 4.14 2.36 -3.38
C PRO A 367 3.30 1.08 -3.47
N ILE A 368 3.50 0.14 -2.55
CA ILE A 368 2.60 -1.01 -2.42
C ILE A 368 1.33 -0.51 -1.74
N SER A 369 0.26 -0.33 -2.53
CA SER A 369 -1.03 0.15 -2.02
C SER A 369 -1.69 -0.86 -1.07
N VAL A 370 -2.44 -0.36 -0.10
CA VAL A 370 -3.43 -1.17 0.65
C VAL A 370 -4.84 -0.60 0.45
N GLY A 371 -5.03 0.11 -0.66
CA GLY A 371 -6.24 0.83 -0.98
C GLY A 371 -6.39 2.11 -0.15
N THR A 372 -7.60 2.37 0.31
CA THR A 372 -7.94 3.53 1.16
C THR A 372 -7.69 3.29 2.65
N ALA A 373 -7.14 2.13 3.01
CA ALA A 373 -6.85 1.76 4.39
C ALA A 373 -5.45 2.18 4.83
N LEU A 374 -5.19 2.10 6.13
CA LEU A 374 -3.88 2.39 6.72
C LEU A 374 -3.14 1.07 6.97
N PRO A 375 -1.92 0.86 6.44
CA PRO A 375 -1.06 -0.24 6.83
C PRO A 375 -0.80 -0.27 8.34
N THR A 376 -1.14 -1.37 9.00
CA THR A 376 -1.00 -1.52 10.45
C THR A 376 0.26 -2.26 10.87
N GLY A 377 0.94 -2.92 9.93
CA GLY A 377 2.17 -3.65 10.16
C GLY A 377 2.83 -4.03 8.84
N LEU A 378 4.07 -4.51 8.93
CA LEU A 378 4.84 -5.02 7.80
C LEU A 378 5.77 -6.12 8.31
N THR A 379 5.77 -7.26 7.63
CA THR A 379 6.82 -8.27 7.76
C THR A 379 7.28 -8.73 6.39
N LEU A 380 8.53 -9.19 6.31
CA LEU A 380 9.16 -9.71 5.10
C LEU A 380 9.48 -11.18 5.36
N ALA A 381 8.94 -12.04 4.51
CA ALA A 381 8.95 -13.49 4.66
C ALA A 381 9.78 -14.12 3.54
N GLU A 382 10.74 -14.96 3.91
CA GLU A 382 11.74 -15.50 2.99
C GLU A 382 11.45 -16.92 2.54
N GLY A 383 11.68 -17.15 1.24
CA GLY A 383 11.56 -18.44 0.59
C GLY A 383 10.21 -19.11 0.86
N VAL A 384 9.12 -18.36 0.69
CA VAL A 384 7.76 -18.68 1.12
C VAL A 384 6.98 -19.36 0.01
N ASP A 385 6.26 -20.41 0.32
CA ASP A 385 5.27 -21.05 -0.54
C ASP A 385 3.93 -20.33 -0.38
N VAL A 386 3.41 -19.76 -1.47
CA VAL A 386 2.16 -18.98 -1.49
C VAL A 386 1.18 -19.61 -2.47
N ASN A 387 -0.10 -19.70 -2.09
CA ASN A 387 -1.15 -20.17 -2.97
C ASN A 387 -1.56 -19.11 -4.00
N MET A 388 -0.88 -19.06 -5.13
CA MET A 388 -1.24 -18.19 -6.26
C MET A 388 -1.47 -19.02 -7.53
N PRO A 389 -2.59 -18.82 -8.23
CA PRO A 389 -2.85 -19.50 -9.49
C PRO A 389 -1.83 -19.05 -10.54
N CYS A 390 -0.78 -19.84 -10.74
CA CYS A 390 0.35 -19.50 -11.60
C CYS A 390 0.30 -20.34 -12.87
N GLN A 391 0.05 -19.71 -14.02
CA GLN A 391 0.30 -20.35 -15.31
C GLN A 391 1.80 -20.30 -15.60
N LEU A 392 2.42 -21.45 -15.84
CA LEU A 392 3.85 -21.47 -16.09
C LEU A 392 4.16 -20.84 -17.44
N LYS A 393 5.11 -19.92 -17.47
CA LYS A 393 5.50 -19.24 -18.71
C LYS A 393 5.95 -20.19 -19.83
N ASN A 394 6.69 -21.24 -19.45
CA ASN A 394 7.18 -22.27 -20.38
C ASN A 394 6.15 -23.36 -20.68
N GLU A 395 5.06 -23.45 -19.91
CA GLU A 395 3.98 -24.42 -20.06
C GLU A 395 2.63 -23.73 -19.76
N PRO A 396 2.14 -22.82 -20.63
CA PRO A 396 1.00 -21.93 -20.32
C PRO A 396 -0.33 -22.68 -20.09
N THR A 397 -0.40 -23.95 -20.48
CA THR A 397 -1.55 -24.83 -20.22
C THR A 397 -1.49 -25.49 -18.83
N ARG A 398 -0.34 -25.42 -18.15
CA ARG A 398 -0.14 -25.96 -16.80
C ARG A 398 -0.26 -24.84 -15.78
N THR A 399 -1.20 -25.01 -14.86
CA THR A 399 -1.36 -24.14 -13.70
C THR A 399 -0.79 -24.83 -12.47
N VAL A 400 0.05 -24.13 -11.73
CA VAL A 400 0.55 -24.54 -10.42
C VAL A 400 -0.13 -23.67 -9.36
N PRO A 401 -0.78 -24.26 -8.33
CA PRO A 401 -1.50 -23.49 -7.33
C PRO A 401 -0.56 -22.90 -6.27
N ILE A 402 0.57 -23.54 -5.98
CA ILE A 402 1.51 -23.10 -4.95
C ILE A 402 2.83 -22.73 -5.60
N VAL A 403 3.30 -21.51 -5.34
CA VAL A 403 4.54 -20.98 -5.90
C VAL A 403 5.44 -20.51 -4.78
N ARG A 404 6.70 -20.97 -4.82
CA ARG A 404 7.75 -20.48 -3.94
C ARG A 404 8.22 -19.10 -4.39
N ARG A 405 8.23 -18.15 -3.46
CA ARG A 405 8.66 -16.76 -3.68
C ARG A 405 9.86 -16.45 -2.78
N PRO A 406 10.96 -15.89 -3.32
CA PRO A 406 12.18 -15.65 -2.54
C PRO A 406 11.97 -14.68 -1.38
N LEU A 407 11.16 -13.63 -1.59
CA LEU A 407 10.83 -12.64 -0.57
C LEU A 407 9.41 -12.11 -0.79
N VAL A 408 8.55 -12.31 0.20
CA VAL A 408 7.16 -11.86 0.20
C VAL A 408 6.97 -10.83 1.30
N GLY A 409 6.42 -9.67 0.96
CA GLY A 409 5.96 -8.72 1.96
C GLY A 409 4.51 -8.98 2.35
N ILE A 410 4.21 -8.90 3.63
CA ILE A 410 2.87 -9.08 4.20
C ILE A 410 2.47 -7.80 4.92
N VAL A 411 1.38 -7.18 4.46
CA VAL A 411 0.92 -5.87 4.94
C VAL A 411 -0.54 -5.96 5.36
N PRO A 412 -0.84 -6.09 6.66
CA PRO A 412 -2.19 -5.93 7.17
C PRO A 412 -2.60 -4.46 7.16
N ALA A 413 -3.90 -4.20 7.01
CA ALA A 413 -4.45 -2.87 6.90
C ALA A 413 -5.71 -2.66 7.76
N SER A 414 -5.98 -1.41 8.11
CA SER A 414 -7.02 -1.01 9.06
C SER A 414 -8.46 -1.34 8.64
N ASN A 415 -8.69 -1.76 7.39
CA ASN A 415 -9.99 -2.20 6.88
C ASN A 415 -10.18 -3.74 6.97
N GLY A 416 -9.22 -4.47 7.53
CA GLY A 416 -9.24 -5.92 7.61
C GLY A 416 -8.48 -6.64 6.50
N ALA A 417 -8.09 -5.92 5.45
CA ALA A 417 -7.34 -6.48 4.33
C ALA A 417 -5.90 -6.82 4.71
N ILE A 418 -5.37 -7.85 4.08
CA ILE A 418 -3.98 -8.26 4.18
C ILE A 418 -3.46 -8.39 2.74
N THR A 419 -2.50 -7.54 2.40
CA THR A 419 -1.88 -7.49 1.07
C THR A 419 -0.58 -8.29 1.08
N LEU A 420 -0.42 -9.17 0.09
CA LEU A 420 0.85 -9.82 -0.22
C LEU A 420 1.50 -9.13 -1.43
N PHE A 421 2.80 -8.94 -1.39
CA PHE A 421 3.55 -8.35 -2.50
C PHE A 421 4.91 -9.03 -2.72
N ASP A 422 5.43 -8.91 -3.94
CA ASP A 422 6.74 -9.41 -4.31
C ASP A 422 7.80 -8.37 -3.91
N ALA A 423 8.51 -8.65 -2.82
CA ALA A 423 9.54 -7.75 -2.31
C ALA A 423 10.86 -7.86 -3.08
N VAL A 424 11.03 -8.87 -3.95
CA VAL A 424 12.16 -8.93 -4.89
C VAL A 424 11.92 -8.00 -6.07
N ARG A 425 10.70 -8.02 -6.60
CA ARG A 425 10.28 -7.23 -7.76
C ARG A 425 9.69 -5.87 -7.39
N MET A 426 9.70 -5.49 -6.12
CA MET A 426 9.21 -4.20 -5.62
C MET A 426 7.80 -3.83 -6.11
N ARG A 427 6.90 -4.82 -6.18
CA ARG A 427 5.55 -4.64 -6.73
C ARG A 427 4.54 -5.57 -6.07
N GLN A 428 3.26 -5.22 -6.14
CA GLN A 428 2.18 -6.14 -5.77
C GLN A 428 2.16 -7.35 -6.70
N PHE A 429 1.70 -8.49 -6.19
CA PHE A 429 1.36 -9.61 -7.06
C PHE A 429 0.13 -9.25 -7.88
N ASP A 430 0.17 -9.53 -9.19
CA ASP A 430 -1.00 -9.51 -10.04
C ASP A 430 -1.41 -10.95 -10.34
N LEU A 431 -2.59 -11.35 -9.86
CA LEU A 431 -3.09 -12.72 -9.96
C LEU A 431 -3.84 -13.00 -11.27
N ASP A 432 -4.10 -11.97 -12.08
CA ASP A 432 -4.80 -12.12 -13.36
C ASP A 432 -3.81 -11.94 -14.53
N PRO A 433 -3.55 -12.99 -15.33
CA PRO A 433 -2.56 -12.94 -16.41
C PRO A 433 -3.07 -12.26 -17.70
N LEU A 434 -4.34 -11.85 -17.75
CA LEU A 434 -4.94 -11.33 -19.00
C LEU A 434 -4.42 -9.95 -19.39
N GLY A 435 -3.94 -9.16 -18.43
CA GLY A 435 -3.54 -7.76 -18.66
C GLY A 435 -4.71 -6.87 -19.10
N ALA A 436 -4.50 -5.55 -19.19
CA ALA A 436 -5.58 -4.62 -19.51
C ALA A 436 -6.33 -5.00 -20.80
N GLY A 437 -7.65 -5.02 -20.73
CA GLY A 437 -8.54 -5.51 -21.78
C GLY A 437 -9.64 -4.52 -22.10
N VAL A 438 -10.17 -4.62 -23.32
CA VAL A 438 -11.33 -3.83 -23.73
C VAL A 438 -12.26 -4.66 -24.61
N THR A 439 -13.56 -4.51 -24.36
CA THR A 439 -14.62 -5.02 -25.24
C THR A 439 -15.56 -3.89 -25.57
N TYR A 440 -16.20 -3.94 -26.74
CA TYR A 440 -17.23 -2.97 -27.08
C TYR A 440 -18.37 -3.60 -27.85
N THR A 441 -19.55 -3.01 -27.72
CA THR A 441 -20.75 -3.38 -28.46
C THR A 441 -21.44 -2.13 -28.98
N LEU A 442 -21.97 -2.20 -30.20
CA LEU A 442 -22.82 -1.15 -30.75
C LEU A 442 -24.27 -1.48 -30.44
N VAL A 443 -24.99 -0.54 -29.82
CA VAL A 443 -26.39 -0.68 -29.45
C VAL A 443 -27.16 0.42 -30.13
N ASN A 444 -28.25 0.06 -30.81
CA ASN A 444 -29.07 1.05 -31.49
C ASN A 444 -29.94 1.87 -30.51
N SER A 445 -30.59 2.90 -31.03
CA SER A 445 -31.52 3.74 -30.24
C SER A 445 -32.67 2.98 -29.55
N ALA A 446 -33.01 1.77 -29.99
CA ALA A 446 -34.01 0.91 -29.37
C ALA A 446 -33.43 -0.03 -28.29
N GLY A 447 -32.12 0.04 -28.00
CA GLY A 447 -31.46 -0.82 -27.03
C GLY A 447 -31.08 -2.20 -27.58
N THR A 448 -31.16 -2.41 -28.90
CA THR A 448 -30.80 -3.69 -29.53
C THR A 448 -29.34 -3.68 -29.96
N THR A 449 -28.59 -4.72 -29.59
CA THR A 449 -27.21 -4.91 -30.05
C THR A 449 -27.17 -5.15 -31.56
N LEU A 450 -26.34 -4.36 -32.27
CA LEU A 450 -26.11 -4.51 -33.70
C LEU A 450 -24.90 -5.44 -33.92
N THR A 451 -25.10 -6.55 -34.63
CA THR A 451 -24.08 -7.58 -34.86
C THR A 451 -23.53 -7.62 -36.28
N THR A 452 -24.08 -6.83 -37.20
CA THR A 452 -23.68 -6.75 -38.62
C THR A 452 -23.38 -5.29 -38.98
N ASP A 453 -22.33 -5.04 -39.78
CA ASP A 453 -21.90 -3.70 -40.22
C ASP A 453 -21.60 -2.71 -39.07
N VAL A 454 -20.99 -3.18 -37.98
CA VAL A 454 -20.52 -2.31 -36.91
C VAL A 454 -19.36 -1.47 -37.44
N PRO A 455 -19.47 -0.12 -37.50
CA PRO A 455 -18.35 0.71 -37.92
C PRO A 455 -17.14 0.47 -37.01
N GLU A 456 -15.96 0.45 -37.61
CA GLU A 456 -14.75 0.08 -36.88
C GLU A 456 -14.42 1.15 -35.84
N LEU A 457 -14.31 0.74 -34.59
CA LEU A 457 -13.89 1.56 -33.47
C LEU A 457 -12.53 1.02 -33.01
N THR A 458 -11.49 1.84 -33.10
CA THR A 458 -10.18 1.45 -32.56
C THR A 458 -10.12 1.92 -31.11
N ILE A 459 -9.94 0.99 -30.20
CA ILE A 459 -9.74 1.30 -28.78
C ILE A 459 -8.43 0.67 -28.35
N SER A 460 -7.59 1.44 -27.67
CA SER A 460 -6.40 0.93 -27.01
C SER A 460 -6.43 1.28 -25.53
N VAL A 461 -5.99 0.32 -24.74
CA VAL A 461 -5.85 0.36 -23.28
C VAL A 461 -4.40 0.07 -22.93
N GLN A 462 -3.98 0.48 -21.75
CA GLN A 462 -2.61 0.36 -21.29
C GLN A 462 -2.56 -0.37 -19.95
N GLU A 463 -1.75 -1.44 -19.91
CA GLU A 463 -1.52 -2.22 -18.69
C GLU A 463 -0.98 -1.34 -17.56
N GLY A 464 -1.50 -1.56 -16.36
CA GLY A 464 -1.11 -0.80 -15.17
C GLY A 464 -1.62 0.64 -15.10
N VAL A 465 -2.35 1.11 -16.12
CA VAL A 465 -2.98 2.44 -16.18
C VAL A 465 -4.49 2.33 -16.31
N THR A 466 -4.96 1.42 -17.18
CA THR A 466 -6.37 1.26 -17.51
C THR A 466 -7.18 0.87 -16.29
N ARG A 467 -8.31 1.55 -16.07
CA ARG A 467 -9.24 1.26 -14.98
C ARG A 467 -10.42 0.42 -15.48
N THR A 468 -10.97 -0.40 -14.58
CA THR A 468 -12.23 -1.09 -14.86
C THR A 468 -13.38 -0.09 -14.83
N ASP A 469 -13.95 0.20 -16.00
CA ASP A 469 -15.02 1.18 -16.16
C ASP A 469 -15.83 0.90 -17.44
N THR A 470 -17.04 1.41 -17.48
CA THR A 470 -17.89 1.37 -18.68
C THR A 470 -17.97 2.77 -19.29
N TYR A 471 -17.48 2.91 -20.51
CA TYR A 471 -17.60 4.12 -21.30
C TYR A 471 -18.74 4.00 -22.29
N ARG A 472 -19.46 5.10 -22.51
CA ARG A 472 -20.53 5.18 -23.51
C ARG A 472 -20.20 6.28 -24.48
N LEU A 473 -20.18 5.92 -25.76
CA LEU A 473 -19.99 6.83 -26.87
C LEU A 473 -21.32 7.01 -27.59
N LEU A 474 -21.99 8.14 -27.32
CA LEU A 474 -23.36 8.41 -27.70
C LEU A 474 -23.39 9.30 -28.95
N TYR A 475 -24.01 8.87 -30.05
CA TYR A 475 -24.02 9.64 -31.30
C TYR A 475 -25.30 10.48 -31.45
N GLU A 476 -25.13 11.79 -31.64
CA GLU A 476 -26.22 12.77 -31.80
C GLU A 476 -27.29 12.71 -30.69
N LEU A 477 -26.89 12.41 -29.46
CA LEU A 477 -27.78 12.34 -28.29
C LEU A 477 -27.74 13.59 -27.42
N GLY A 478 -28.67 13.66 -26.47
CA GLY A 478 -28.78 14.76 -25.51
C GLY A 478 -27.54 14.87 -24.64
N LEU A 479 -27.02 16.09 -24.50
CA LEU A 479 -25.90 16.39 -23.63
C LEU A 479 -26.31 16.15 -22.15
N PRO A 480 -25.46 15.52 -21.32
CA PRO A 480 -25.76 15.24 -19.91
C PRO A 480 -26.24 16.48 -19.13
N GLY A 481 -27.40 16.40 -18.46
CA GLY A 481 -27.98 17.55 -17.75
C GLY A 481 -28.73 18.56 -18.65
N LEU A 482 -28.76 18.37 -19.97
CA LEU A 482 -29.48 19.22 -20.93
C LEU A 482 -30.62 18.48 -21.65
N SER A 483 -31.17 17.43 -21.03
CA SER A 483 -32.19 16.55 -21.62
C SER A 483 -33.65 16.90 -21.27
N SER A 484 -33.85 17.95 -20.45
CA SER A 484 -35.17 18.46 -20.06
C SER A 484 -35.08 19.89 -19.53
N VAL A 485 -34.43 20.79 -20.27
CA VAL A 485 -34.27 22.20 -19.86
C VAL A 485 -35.57 22.95 -20.14
N ALA A 486 -35.99 23.82 -19.23
CA ALA A 486 -37.14 24.69 -19.46
C ALA A 486 -36.85 25.64 -20.63
N ARG A 487 -37.80 25.77 -21.55
CA ARG A 487 -37.74 26.75 -22.63
C ARG A 487 -38.02 28.13 -22.07
N SER A 488 -37.01 28.99 -22.06
CA SER A 488 -37.12 30.39 -21.65
C SER A 488 -36.55 31.29 -22.74
N GLU A 489 -37.41 31.90 -23.54
CA GLU A 489 -36.99 32.83 -24.60
C GLU A 489 -36.68 34.20 -24.00
N VAL A 490 -35.53 34.77 -24.38
CA VAL A 490 -35.06 36.09 -23.91
C VAL A 490 -34.60 36.94 -25.09
N PRO A 491 -34.58 38.28 -24.97
CA PRO A 491 -33.99 39.12 -26.00
C PRO A 491 -32.52 38.78 -26.23
N CYS A 492 -32.10 38.66 -27.49
CA CYS A 492 -30.71 38.38 -27.82
C CYS A 492 -29.78 39.53 -27.39
N PRO A 493 -28.70 39.25 -26.62
CA PRO A 493 -27.68 40.25 -26.30
C PRO A 493 -26.99 40.82 -27.55
N SER A 494 -26.44 42.02 -27.45
CA SER A 494 -25.62 42.59 -28.51
C SER A 494 -24.36 41.75 -28.73
N GLY A 495 -24.05 41.42 -29.99
CA GLY A 495 -22.83 40.69 -30.37
C GLY A 495 -22.97 39.18 -30.54
N ILE A 496 -24.15 38.59 -30.30
CA ILE A 496 -24.45 37.20 -30.68
C ILE A 496 -25.17 37.14 -32.05
N PRO A 497 -24.99 36.10 -32.87
CA PRO A 497 -25.72 35.94 -34.14
C PRO A 497 -27.24 36.07 -33.95
N GLN A 498 -27.90 36.72 -34.91
CA GLN A 498 -29.35 36.94 -34.89
C GLN A 498 -30.08 35.60 -35.06
N GLY A 499 -31.05 35.34 -34.16
CA GLY A 499 -31.77 34.08 -34.05
C GLY A 499 -32.79 34.12 -32.91
N THR A 500 -33.29 32.96 -32.48
CA THR A 500 -34.06 32.85 -31.23
C THR A 500 -33.10 32.66 -30.07
N CYS A 501 -33.16 33.52 -29.05
CA CYS A 501 -32.29 33.40 -27.88
C CYS A 501 -33.00 32.68 -26.72
N LEU A 502 -32.35 31.64 -26.21
CA LEU A 502 -32.83 30.78 -25.15
C LEU A 502 -31.93 30.95 -23.92
N GLU A 503 -32.52 31.26 -22.78
CA GLU A 503 -31.83 31.26 -21.49
C GLU A 503 -31.90 29.87 -20.86
N LEU A 504 -30.74 29.31 -20.53
CA LEU A 504 -30.61 28.04 -19.83
C LEU A 504 -30.10 28.27 -18.41
N SER A 505 -30.81 27.68 -17.46
CA SER A 505 -30.42 27.64 -16.04
C SER A 505 -29.46 26.49 -15.69
N ALA A 506 -29.10 25.67 -16.67
CA ALA A 506 -28.19 24.54 -16.51
C ALA A 506 -26.76 24.90 -16.93
N ASP A 507 -25.77 24.11 -16.48
CA ASP A 507 -24.42 24.22 -17.01
C ASP A 507 -24.41 23.84 -18.50
N THR A 508 -24.00 24.79 -19.33
CA THR A 508 -23.92 24.62 -20.79
C THR A 508 -22.48 24.55 -21.27
N SER A 509 -21.49 24.44 -20.37
CA SER A 509 -20.04 24.35 -20.68
C SER A 509 -19.73 23.43 -21.88
N GLN A 510 -20.41 22.30 -21.95
CA GLN A 510 -20.37 21.26 -23.01
C GLN A 510 -21.07 21.59 -24.36
N VAL A 511 -21.86 22.66 -24.43
CA VAL A 511 -22.56 23.07 -25.67
C VAL A 511 -21.58 23.77 -26.61
N GLU A 512 -21.50 23.28 -27.84
CA GLU A 512 -20.64 23.79 -28.92
C GLU A 512 -21.49 24.41 -30.05
N LEU A 513 -20.85 25.24 -30.90
CA LEU A 513 -21.52 25.78 -32.07
C LEU A 513 -21.83 24.66 -33.06
N GLY A 514 -23.05 24.66 -33.62
CA GLY A 514 -23.51 23.60 -34.50
C GLY A 514 -24.22 22.45 -33.82
N ASP A 515 -24.30 22.44 -32.47
CA ASP A 515 -25.25 21.61 -31.73
C ASP A 515 -26.69 21.92 -32.13
N VAL A 516 -27.61 21.02 -31.78
CA VAL A 516 -29.03 21.22 -32.10
C VAL A 516 -29.89 21.24 -30.86
N VAL A 517 -30.83 22.19 -30.83
CA VAL A 517 -31.90 22.25 -29.85
C VAL A 517 -33.12 21.58 -30.44
N VAL A 518 -33.71 20.65 -29.69
CA VAL A 518 -34.94 19.93 -30.06
C VAL A 518 -35.99 20.23 -28.99
N LEU A 519 -37.15 20.72 -29.42
CA LEU A 519 -38.28 20.95 -28.51
C LEU A 519 -38.86 19.61 -28.05
N ARG A 520 -39.26 19.53 -26.78
CA ARG A 520 -39.73 18.30 -26.15
C ARG A 520 -40.86 18.58 -25.15
N ASN A 521 -41.72 17.58 -24.96
CA ASN A 521 -42.63 17.47 -23.82
C ASN A 521 -42.71 16.01 -23.32
N THR A 522 -43.68 15.71 -22.47
CA THR A 522 -43.92 14.34 -21.96
C THR A 522 -44.38 13.35 -23.03
N ALA A 523 -44.95 13.81 -24.14
CA ALA A 523 -45.39 12.98 -25.26
C ALA A 523 -44.25 12.65 -26.25
N GLY A 524 -43.15 13.41 -26.24
CA GLY A 524 -41.98 13.15 -27.08
C GLY A 524 -41.29 14.41 -27.57
N THR A 525 -40.48 14.27 -28.61
CA THR A 525 -39.81 15.37 -29.31
C THR A 525 -40.69 15.94 -30.42
N CYS A 526 -40.50 17.23 -30.71
CA CYS A 526 -41.16 17.91 -31.81
C CYS A 526 -40.77 17.28 -33.15
N LYS A 527 -41.78 16.92 -33.95
CA LYS A 527 -41.60 16.28 -35.26
C LYS A 527 -42.43 16.98 -36.32
N LEU A 528 -41.93 16.96 -37.56
CA LEU A 528 -42.62 17.44 -38.76
C LEU A 528 -42.79 16.26 -39.71
N THR A 529 -44.01 16.07 -40.22
CA THR A 529 -44.28 15.06 -41.26
C THR A 529 -44.37 15.74 -42.62
N VAL A 530 -43.44 15.42 -43.51
CA VAL A 530 -43.43 15.89 -44.91
C VAL A 530 -43.38 14.66 -45.82
N ASP A 531 -44.29 14.59 -46.79
CA ASP A 531 -44.36 13.49 -47.77
C ASP A 531 -44.28 12.10 -47.13
N SER A 532 -45.12 11.83 -46.14
CA SER A 532 -45.17 10.59 -45.33
C SER A 532 -43.92 10.26 -44.51
N THR A 533 -42.94 11.16 -44.46
CA THR A 533 -41.73 11.00 -43.64
C THR A 533 -41.79 11.92 -42.42
N THR A 534 -41.85 11.34 -41.23
CA THR A 534 -41.80 12.09 -39.97
C THR A 534 -40.35 12.28 -39.54
N ARG A 535 -39.91 13.54 -39.35
CA ARG A 535 -38.55 13.90 -38.90
C ARG A 535 -38.61 14.83 -37.70
N GLU A 536 -37.62 14.77 -36.82
CA GLU A 536 -37.50 15.75 -35.75
C GLU A 536 -37.11 17.13 -36.30
N ILE A 537 -37.58 18.19 -35.64
CA ILE A 537 -37.17 19.57 -35.95
C ILE A 537 -35.96 19.91 -35.08
N ASP A 538 -34.81 20.07 -35.73
CA ASP A 538 -33.54 20.46 -35.12
C ASP A 538 -33.31 21.97 -35.35
N PHE A 539 -33.03 22.75 -34.30
CA PHE A 539 -32.61 24.15 -34.42
C PHE A 539 -31.12 24.28 -34.10
N LYS A 540 -30.31 24.71 -35.07
CA LYS A 540 -28.85 24.79 -34.87
C LYS A 540 -28.46 25.90 -33.90
N VAL A 541 -27.52 25.62 -33.00
CA VAL A 541 -26.87 26.61 -32.12
C VAL A 541 -25.90 27.45 -32.95
N LEU A 542 -26.15 28.75 -32.98
CA LEU A 542 -25.41 29.76 -33.73
C LEU A 542 -24.45 30.55 -32.84
N GLY A 543 -24.75 30.69 -31.55
CA GLY A 543 -23.94 31.44 -30.61
C GLY A 543 -24.21 31.05 -29.15
N LYS A 544 -23.28 31.40 -28.26
CA LYS A 544 -23.36 31.18 -26.81
C LYS A 544 -22.74 32.35 -26.07
N VAL A 545 -23.42 32.87 -25.05
CA VAL A 545 -22.91 33.96 -24.20
C VAL A 545 -23.35 33.78 -22.75
N ALA A 546 -22.47 34.12 -21.81
CA ALA A 546 -22.81 34.13 -20.38
C ALA A 546 -23.72 35.34 -20.06
N SER A 547 -24.77 35.10 -19.27
CA SER A 547 -25.63 36.13 -18.70
C SER A 547 -25.03 36.68 -17.40
N ALA A 548 -25.44 37.90 -17.03
CA ALA A 548 -24.99 38.55 -15.79
C ALA A 548 -25.36 37.75 -14.53
N ASP A 549 -26.44 36.96 -14.59
CA ASP A 549 -26.94 36.15 -13.47
C ASP A 549 -26.29 34.75 -13.40
N GLY A 550 -25.19 34.52 -14.12
CA GLY A 550 -24.50 33.22 -14.18
C GLY A 550 -25.20 32.15 -15.02
N LYS A 551 -26.33 32.48 -15.66
CA LYS A 551 -27.00 31.63 -16.66
C LYS A 551 -26.33 31.72 -18.02
N THR A 552 -26.68 30.85 -18.97
CA THR A 552 -26.18 30.95 -20.35
C THR A 552 -27.30 31.27 -21.32
N ILE A 553 -27.06 32.18 -22.26
CA ILE A 553 -27.94 32.47 -23.38
C ILE A 553 -27.37 31.81 -24.64
N LEU A 554 -28.16 30.92 -25.26
CA LEU A 554 -27.86 30.32 -26.56
C LEU A 554 -28.65 31.06 -27.63
N SER A 555 -27.98 31.48 -28.70
CA SER A 555 -28.65 31.88 -29.94
C SER A 555 -28.78 30.66 -30.84
N VAL A 556 -30.00 30.34 -31.27
CA VAL A 556 -30.29 29.26 -32.21
C VAL A 556 -30.94 29.81 -33.47
N GLU A 557 -30.97 28.99 -34.53
CA GLU A 557 -31.76 29.28 -35.73
C GLU A 557 -33.18 29.72 -35.37
N THR A 558 -33.68 30.73 -36.09
CA THR A 558 -34.94 31.39 -35.78
C THR A 558 -36.09 30.38 -35.71
N ILE A 559 -36.64 30.21 -34.52
CA ILE A 559 -37.83 29.41 -34.26
C ILE A 559 -39.03 30.26 -34.70
N ASN A 560 -39.55 30.01 -35.91
CA ASN A 560 -40.77 30.67 -36.37
C ASN A 560 -42.00 29.90 -35.86
N PRO A 561 -42.76 30.41 -34.86
CA PRO A 561 -43.87 29.67 -34.28
C PRO A 561 -44.96 29.33 -35.29
N ALA A 562 -45.21 30.22 -36.26
CA ALA A 562 -46.22 30.02 -37.30
C ALA A 562 -45.85 28.91 -38.30
N ALA A 563 -44.58 28.52 -38.37
CA ALA A 563 -44.09 27.42 -39.20
C ALA A 563 -44.02 26.09 -38.43
N LEU A 564 -44.21 26.10 -37.11
CA LEU A 564 -44.21 24.89 -36.30
C LEU A 564 -45.58 24.21 -36.28
N PRO A 565 -45.63 22.87 -36.31
CA PRO A 565 -46.84 22.12 -35.99
C PRO A 565 -47.44 22.58 -34.66
N ALA A 566 -48.78 22.63 -34.56
CA ALA A 566 -49.48 23.09 -33.35
C ALA A 566 -49.03 22.34 -32.08
N GLU A 567 -48.72 21.05 -32.20
CA GLU A 567 -48.19 20.21 -31.12
C GLU A 567 -46.80 20.63 -30.61
N CYS A 568 -45.99 21.30 -31.44
CA CYS A 568 -44.66 21.78 -31.08
C CYS A 568 -44.67 23.18 -30.47
N GLN A 569 -45.69 23.98 -30.77
CA GLN A 569 -45.79 25.36 -30.28
C GLN A 569 -45.91 25.39 -28.75
N GLU A 570 -46.65 24.44 -28.17
CA GLU A 570 -46.91 24.31 -26.74
C GLU A 570 -45.82 23.56 -25.95
N MET A 571 -44.71 23.17 -26.59
CA MET A 571 -43.63 22.46 -25.90
C MET A 571 -42.82 23.42 -25.02
N SER A 572 -42.88 23.18 -23.71
CA SER A 572 -42.25 24.00 -22.66
C SER A 572 -40.85 23.55 -22.26
N SER A 573 -40.37 22.43 -22.79
CA SER A 573 -39.01 21.93 -22.52
C SER A 573 -38.24 21.71 -23.81
N LEU A 574 -36.91 21.66 -23.68
CA LEU A 574 -36.00 21.41 -24.78
C LEU A 574 -34.88 20.46 -24.39
N VAL A 575 -34.29 19.85 -25.40
CA VAL A 575 -33.09 19.03 -25.31
C VAL A 575 -32.01 19.67 -26.17
N VAL A 576 -30.80 19.82 -25.62
CA VAL A 576 -29.63 20.17 -26.42
C VAL A 576 -28.90 18.88 -26.77
N ARG A 577 -28.67 18.62 -28.06
CA ARG A 577 -27.96 17.43 -28.54
C ARG A 577 -26.66 17.80 -29.20
N ALA A 578 -25.66 16.94 -29.02
CA ALA A 578 -24.40 17.05 -29.71
C ALA A 578 -24.61 16.88 -31.22
N LYS A 579 -24.13 17.84 -32.03
CA LYS A 579 -24.11 17.71 -33.49
C LYS A 579 -22.92 18.50 -34.05
N GLY A 580 -22.84 18.64 -35.37
CA GLY A 580 -21.81 19.41 -36.03
C GLY A 580 -20.50 18.63 -36.15
N THR A 581 -19.38 19.27 -35.82
CA THR A 581 -18.04 18.69 -35.98
C THR A 581 -17.71 17.65 -34.92
N ARG A 582 -18.42 17.63 -33.78
CA ARG A 582 -18.17 16.72 -32.65
C ARG A 582 -19.45 16.03 -32.17
N PRO A 583 -20.07 15.16 -32.99
CA PRO A 583 -21.39 14.59 -32.72
C PRO A 583 -21.38 13.48 -31.64
N PHE A 584 -20.22 12.93 -31.30
CA PHE A 584 -20.11 11.91 -30.26
C PHE A 584 -19.93 12.54 -28.89
N VAL A 585 -20.73 12.09 -27.92
CA VAL A 585 -20.62 12.43 -26.50
C VAL A 585 -20.02 11.23 -25.78
N ILE A 586 -18.98 11.47 -24.99
CA ILE A 586 -18.29 10.43 -24.23
C ILE A 586 -18.67 10.57 -22.77
N THR A 587 -19.16 9.49 -22.20
CA THR A 587 -19.45 9.38 -20.77
C THR A 587 -18.80 8.13 -20.19
N SER A 588 -18.58 8.14 -18.89
CA SER A 588 -18.11 7.01 -18.09
C SER A 588 -19.05 6.83 -16.90
N ASP A 589 -19.26 5.60 -16.48
CA ASP A 589 -20.10 5.31 -15.30
C ASP A 589 -19.44 5.85 -14.01
N SER A 590 -18.10 5.91 -13.93
CA SER A 590 -17.37 6.42 -12.78
C SER A 590 -17.20 7.96 -12.75
N LYS A 591 -16.99 8.59 -13.90
CA LYS A 591 -16.64 10.03 -14.00
C LYS A 591 -17.74 10.90 -14.62
N GLY A 592 -18.81 10.31 -15.13
CA GLY A 592 -19.88 11.04 -15.81
C GLY A 592 -19.46 11.54 -17.19
N TYR A 593 -19.69 12.83 -17.49
CA TYR A 593 -19.33 13.41 -18.79
C TYR A 593 -17.81 13.63 -18.90
N LEU A 594 -17.20 13.05 -19.94
CA LEU A 594 -15.75 13.13 -20.18
C LEU A 594 -15.39 14.11 -21.29
N GLY A 595 -16.26 14.29 -22.28
CA GLY A 595 -15.99 15.16 -23.41
C GLY A 595 -16.74 14.76 -24.67
N ARG A 596 -16.23 15.26 -25.81
CA ARG A 596 -16.82 15.04 -27.14
C ARG A 596 -15.75 14.77 -28.17
N MET A 597 -16.14 14.06 -29.23
CA MET A 597 -15.25 13.77 -30.36
C MET A 597 -15.97 13.88 -31.71
N GLY A 598 -15.20 14.28 -32.71
CA GLY A 598 -15.58 14.23 -34.12
C GLY A 598 -15.49 12.83 -34.71
N GLU A 599 -15.93 12.71 -35.95
CA GLU A 599 -15.63 11.53 -36.77
C GLU A 599 -14.17 11.59 -37.22
N GLY A 600 -13.39 10.54 -36.97
CA GLY A 600 -11.95 10.50 -37.26
C GLY A 600 -11.06 11.08 -36.17
N ASP A 601 -11.65 11.75 -35.17
CA ASP A 601 -10.94 12.27 -34.01
C ASP A 601 -10.48 11.14 -33.07
N THR A 602 -9.42 11.41 -32.32
CA THR A 602 -8.97 10.58 -31.21
C THR A 602 -9.35 11.26 -29.90
N PHE A 603 -10.02 10.52 -29.02
CA PHE A 603 -10.18 10.89 -27.62
C PHE A 603 -9.15 10.14 -26.78
N GLU A 604 -8.49 10.86 -25.89
CA GLU A 604 -7.50 10.30 -24.97
C GLU A 604 -7.84 10.72 -23.54
N MET A 605 -7.88 9.75 -22.64
CA MET A 605 -7.94 10.02 -21.21
C MET A 605 -6.57 9.76 -20.60
N ALA A 606 -5.96 10.80 -20.03
CA ALA A 606 -4.74 10.63 -19.25
C ALA A 606 -5.00 9.72 -18.05
N GLY A 607 -4.03 8.87 -17.73
CA GLY A 607 -4.05 8.02 -16.56
C GLY A 607 -2.78 8.19 -15.72
N THR A 608 -2.70 7.45 -14.63
CA THR A 608 -1.52 7.28 -13.80
C THR A 608 -1.25 5.80 -13.62
N TYR A 609 0.02 5.40 -13.50
CA TYR A 609 0.35 4.01 -13.25
C TYR A 609 -0.02 3.66 -11.79
N TYR A 610 -0.79 2.60 -11.63
CA TYR A 610 -0.94 1.88 -10.35
C TYR A 610 -0.07 0.60 -10.33
N SER A 611 0.41 0.16 -11.50
CA SER A 611 1.40 -0.89 -11.68
C SER A 611 2.24 -0.53 -12.90
N HIS A 612 3.55 -0.80 -12.91
CA HIS A 612 4.36 -0.60 -14.10
C HIS A 612 4.26 -1.82 -15.03
N PRO A 613 3.93 -1.63 -16.32
CA PRO A 613 4.08 -2.70 -17.30
C PRO A 613 5.54 -3.11 -17.45
N VAL A 614 5.74 -4.34 -17.91
CA VAL A 614 7.06 -4.92 -18.19
C VAL A 614 7.72 -4.28 -19.41
N SER A 615 6.92 -3.68 -20.28
CA SER A 615 7.35 -3.02 -21.51
C SER A 615 7.84 -1.59 -21.27
N VAL A 616 8.29 -0.94 -22.36
CA VAL A 616 8.62 0.50 -22.34
C VAL A 616 7.45 1.31 -21.81
N LEU A 617 7.71 2.13 -20.80
CA LEU A 617 6.72 3.02 -20.22
C LEU A 617 6.44 4.21 -21.13
N ASP A 618 5.17 4.51 -21.31
CA ASP A 618 4.74 5.77 -21.89
C ASP A 618 4.94 6.88 -20.84
N PRO A 619 5.72 7.94 -21.11
CA PRO A 619 5.86 9.10 -20.20
C PRO A 619 4.56 9.90 -20.05
N ALA A 620 3.57 9.69 -20.91
CA ALA A 620 2.25 10.28 -20.83
C ALA A 620 1.18 9.17 -20.82
N PRO A 621 1.11 8.35 -19.76
CA PRO A 621 0.25 7.17 -19.71
C PRO A 621 -1.22 7.51 -20.00
N LYS A 622 -1.87 6.63 -20.79
CA LYS A 622 -3.25 6.80 -21.23
C LYS A 622 -4.12 5.67 -20.68
N ASP A 623 -5.15 6.04 -19.92
CA ASP A 623 -6.13 5.09 -19.36
C ASP A 623 -6.95 4.44 -20.48
N ILE A 624 -7.42 5.25 -21.43
CA ILE A 624 -8.09 4.78 -22.64
C ILE A 624 -7.86 5.74 -23.81
N VAL A 625 -7.70 5.18 -25.01
CA VAL A 625 -7.66 5.93 -26.27
C VAL A 625 -8.73 5.38 -27.19
N ILE A 626 -9.63 6.24 -27.67
CA ILE A 626 -10.77 5.88 -28.52
C ILE A 626 -10.65 6.65 -29.83
N LYS A 627 -10.72 5.93 -30.96
CA LYS A 627 -10.73 6.53 -32.29
C LYS A 627 -11.91 6.02 -33.09
N THR A 628 -12.75 6.94 -33.56
CA THR A 628 -13.88 6.63 -34.44
C THR A 628 -13.44 6.70 -35.89
N THR A 629 -13.86 5.72 -36.71
CA THR A 629 -13.58 5.77 -38.15
C THR A 629 -14.72 6.37 -38.97
N ARG A 630 -15.97 6.29 -38.47
CA ARG A 630 -17.17 6.82 -39.13
C ARG A 630 -18.33 7.02 -38.14
N GLY A 631 -19.26 7.91 -38.49
CA GLY A 631 -20.55 8.06 -37.80
C GLY A 631 -21.43 6.81 -37.85
N VAL A 632 -22.25 6.64 -36.81
CA VAL A 632 -23.32 5.63 -36.69
C VAL A 632 -24.69 6.28 -36.91
N ALA A 633 -25.81 5.54 -36.78
CA ALA A 633 -27.11 6.18 -36.85
C ALA A 633 -27.38 7.02 -35.59
N ARG A 634 -28.21 8.06 -35.73
CA ARG A 634 -28.64 8.90 -34.60
C ARG A 634 -29.23 8.04 -33.48
N GLY A 635 -28.77 8.28 -32.26
CA GLY A 635 -29.27 7.59 -31.07
C GLY A 635 -28.61 6.24 -30.82
N ASP A 636 -27.76 5.77 -31.74
CA ASP A 636 -26.91 4.62 -31.49
C ASP A 636 -25.80 4.99 -30.51
N GLN A 637 -25.31 4.00 -29.76
CA GLN A 637 -24.25 4.15 -28.80
C GLN A 637 -23.28 2.98 -28.83
N TYR A 638 -21.99 3.26 -28.69
CA TYR A 638 -21.04 2.22 -28.31
C TYR A 638 -21.00 2.11 -26.80
N ILE A 639 -21.16 0.90 -26.30
CA ILE A 639 -20.89 0.55 -24.90
C ILE A 639 -19.53 -0.13 -24.88
N ILE A 640 -18.57 0.50 -24.23
CA ILE A 640 -17.18 0.09 -24.16
C ILE A 640 -16.89 -0.31 -22.72
N ASN A 641 -16.58 -1.58 -22.49
CA ASN A 641 -16.16 -2.06 -21.18
C ASN A 641 -14.65 -2.21 -21.19
N ALA A 642 -13.96 -1.33 -20.46
CA ALA A 642 -12.54 -1.50 -20.17
C ALA A 642 -12.40 -2.31 -18.88
N SER A 643 -11.43 -3.22 -18.84
CA SER A 643 -11.06 -3.95 -17.64
C SER A 643 -9.57 -3.78 -17.41
N SER A 644 -9.19 -3.49 -16.17
CA SER A 644 -7.78 -3.48 -15.78
C SER A 644 -7.17 -4.87 -15.83
N HIS A 645 -7.96 -5.92 -15.55
CA HIS A 645 -7.47 -7.26 -15.24
C HIS A 645 -6.32 -7.27 -14.23
N TYR A 646 -6.27 -6.26 -13.36
CA TYR A 646 -5.28 -6.18 -12.30
C TYR A 646 -5.92 -6.69 -11.03
N LEU A 647 -5.44 -7.84 -10.56
CA LEU A 647 -5.98 -8.57 -9.43
C LEU A 647 -4.91 -8.66 -8.34
N PRO A 648 -4.79 -7.66 -7.46
CA PRO A 648 -3.77 -7.68 -6.41
C PRO A 648 -4.05 -8.78 -5.41
N TYR A 649 -3.00 -9.43 -4.89
CA TYR A 649 -3.14 -10.48 -3.88
C TYR A 649 -3.54 -9.88 -2.52
N ILE A 650 -4.85 -9.82 -2.27
CA ILE A 650 -5.44 -9.24 -1.06
C ILE A 650 -6.48 -10.20 -0.47
N PHE A 651 -6.32 -10.58 0.79
CA PHE A 651 -7.29 -11.43 1.47
C PHE A 651 -7.76 -10.82 2.78
N THR A 652 -8.86 -11.35 3.30
CA THR A 652 -9.47 -10.97 4.58
C THR A 652 -9.94 -12.22 5.30
N PRO A 653 -9.98 -12.23 6.64
CA PRO A 653 -10.71 -13.28 7.36
C PRO A 653 -12.18 -13.27 6.93
N ASP A 654 -12.78 -14.44 6.73
CA ASP A 654 -14.23 -14.54 6.51
C ASP A 654 -14.98 -14.30 7.83
N VAL A 655 -15.23 -13.03 8.11
CA VAL A 655 -15.98 -12.57 9.28
C VAL A 655 -17.48 -12.85 9.19
N THR A 656 -17.97 -13.37 8.06
CA THR A 656 -19.39 -13.75 7.87
C THR A 656 -19.67 -15.19 8.29
N SER A 657 -18.65 -16.03 8.34
CA SER A 657 -18.76 -17.41 8.81
C SER A 657 -19.14 -17.45 10.29
N THR A 658 -20.36 -17.90 10.56
CA THR A 658 -20.89 -18.09 11.93
C THR A 658 -20.29 -19.29 12.65
N THR A 659 -19.62 -20.19 11.91
CA THR A 659 -19.03 -21.43 12.45
C THR A 659 -17.55 -21.29 12.79
N ALA A 660 -16.82 -20.40 12.11
CA ALA A 660 -15.39 -20.20 12.31
C ALA A 660 -15.05 -19.27 13.50
N GLY A 661 -16.03 -18.53 14.04
CA GLY A 661 -15.80 -17.61 15.16
C GLY A 661 -14.97 -16.37 14.83
N LEU A 662 -14.81 -16.04 13.54
CA LEU A 662 -13.93 -14.96 13.07
C LEU A 662 -14.60 -13.57 13.06
N ALA A 663 -15.84 -13.44 13.52
CA ALA A 663 -16.62 -12.20 13.43
C ALA A 663 -15.97 -10.98 14.11
N THR A 664 -15.06 -11.20 15.07
CA THR A 664 -14.31 -10.18 15.83
C THR A 664 -12.95 -9.85 15.22
N TYR A 665 -12.46 -10.62 14.25
CA TYR A 665 -11.14 -10.44 13.61
C TYR A 665 -11.23 -9.44 12.45
N ARG A 666 -11.42 -8.17 12.77
CA ARG A 666 -11.69 -7.08 11.79
C ARG A 666 -10.54 -6.11 11.61
N LEU A 667 -9.80 -5.83 12.67
CA LEU A 667 -8.71 -4.84 12.67
C LEU A 667 -7.40 -5.58 12.90
N PRO A 668 -6.71 -6.02 11.85
CA PRO A 668 -5.38 -6.59 12.01
C PRO A 668 -4.41 -5.50 12.46
N GLY A 669 -3.35 -5.92 13.14
CA GLY A 669 -2.30 -5.09 13.70
C GLY A 669 -0.95 -5.53 13.16
N ALA A 670 0.01 -5.72 14.05
CA ALA A 670 1.33 -6.24 13.71
C ALA A 670 1.25 -7.67 13.16
N VAL A 671 2.24 -8.01 12.33
CA VAL A 671 2.36 -9.32 11.71
C VAL A 671 3.80 -9.81 11.82
N VAL A 672 3.96 -11.11 12.04
CA VAL A 672 5.25 -11.81 11.90
C VAL A 672 5.07 -13.08 11.10
N TYR A 673 6.13 -13.49 10.42
CA TYR A 673 6.19 -14.73 9.66
C TYR A 673 7.08 -15.77 10.36
N SER A 674 6.70 -17.04 10.29
CA SER A 674 7.54 -18.17 10.66
C SER A 674 7.17 -19.41 9.86
N ARG A 675 8.16 -20.22 9.50
CA ARG A 675 7.96 -21.56 8.94
C ARG A 675 7.96 -22.58 10.05
N VAL A 676 6.88 -23.35 10.19
CA VAL A 676 6.73 -24.32 11.29
C VAL A 676 6.21 -25.64 10.74
N GLY A 677 6.97 -26.71 10.99
CA GLY A 677 6.60 -28.04 10.48
C GLY A 677 6.58 -28.13 8.96
N GLY A 678 7.33 -27.26 8.27
CA GLY A 678 7.36 -27.16 6.81
C GLY A 678 6.26 -26.27 6.21
N THR A 679 5.32 -25.76 7.01
CA THR A 679 4.26 -24.87 6.56
C THR A 679 4.61 -23.41 6.79
N ASP A 680 4.31 -22.56 5.80
CA ASP A 680 4.52 -21.12 5.87
C ASP A 680 3.35 -20.38 6.50
N LEU A 681 3.63 -19.73 7.64
CA LEU A 681 2.60 -19.16 8.49
C LEU A 681 2.85 -17.69 8.80
N ALA A 682 1.79 -16.89 8.65
CA ALA A 682 1.73 -15.53 9.17
C ALA A 682 0.91 -15.51 10.48
N TYR A 683 1.43 -14.82 11.49
CA TYR A 683 0.76 -14.58 12.77
C TYR A 683 0.42 -13.11 12.85
N ILE A 684 -0.86 -12.81 12.88
CA ILE A 684 -1.37 -11.44 12.80
C ILE A 684 -2.08 -11.13 14.11
N ALA A 685 -1.65 -10.07 14.80
CA ALA A 685 -2.33 -9.53 15.96
C ALA A 685 -3.67 -8.92 15.55
N TYR A 686 -4.74 -9.19 16.30
CA TYR A 686 -6.04 -8.54 16.12
C TYR A 686 -6.47 -7.90 17.44
N PRO A 687 -6.20 -6.59 17.63
CA PRO A 687 -6.75 -5.86 18.77
C PRO A 687 -8.25 -6.07 18.89
N SER A 688 -8.99 -6.01 17.78
CA SER A 688 -10.46 -6.17 17.79
C SER A 688 -10.98 -7.51 18.32
N ALA A 689 -10.15 -8.55 18.31
CA ALA A 689 -10.50 -9.89 18.79
C ALA A 689 -9.81 -10.27 20.10
N ASP A 690 -8.93 -9.41 20.63
CA ASP A 690 -7.96 -9.74 21.68
C ASP A 690 -7.27 -11.09 21.42
N GLY A 691 -6.76 -11.26 20.20
CA GLY A 691 -6.21 -12.54 19.77
C GLY A 691 -5.25 -12.43 18.61
N ILE A 692 -4.68 -13.58 18.25
CA ILE A 692 -3.81 -13.75 17.09
C ILE A 692 -4.51 -14.67 16.10
N LEU A 693 -4.45 -14.31 14.84
CA LEU A 693 -4.85 -15.19 13.75
C LEU A 693 -3.59 -15.82 13.14
N GLN A 694 -3.56 -17.15 13.11
CA GLN A 694 -2.58 -17.91 12.36
C GLN A 694 -3.12 -18.18 10.96
N VAL A 695 -2.38 -17.75 9.94
CA VAL A 695 -2.75 -17.89 8.54
C VAL A 695 -1.71 -18.72 7.81
N SER A 696 -2.15 -19.78 7.13
CA SER A 696 -1.31 -20.58 6.25
C SER A 696 -1.31 -20.00 4.85
N LEU A 697 -0.15 -19.53 4.40
CA LEU A 697 0.01 -18.82 3.13
C LEU A 697 -0.21 -19.76 1.92
N GLU A 698 0.00 -21.05 2.13
CA GLU A 698 -0.23 -22.13 1.15
C GLU A 698 -1.72 -22.50 0.97
N THR A 699 -2.60 -22.00 1.84
CA THR A 699 -4.03 -22.37 1.83
C THR A 699 -4.97 -21.17 1.69
N ILE A 700 -4.43 -19.97 1.50
CA ILE A 700 -5.25 -18.78 1.27
C ILE A 700 -5.96 -18.95 -0.06
N THR A 701 -7.29 -18.86 -0.06
CA THR A 701 -8.10 -18.83 -1.28
C THR A 701 -8.56 -17.42 -1.56
N ASP A 702 -8.68 -17.08 -2.84
CA ASP A 702 -9.24 -15.81 -3.28
C ASP A 702 -10.62 -15.56 -2.65
N ASN A 703 -10.84 -14.32 -2.19
CA ASN A 703 -12.10 -13.90 -1.62
C ASN A 703 -12.52 -12.53 -2.16
N ALA A 704 -13.69 -12.03 -1.75
CA ALA A 704 -14.24 -10.76 -2.24
C ALA A 704 -13.37 -9.53 -1.94
N ALA A 705 -12.33 -9.62 -1.09
CA ALA A 705 -11.43 -8.50 -0.84
C ALA A 705 -10.53 -8.18 -2.05
N ASN A 706 -10.19 -9.18 -2.87
CA ASN A 706 -9.39 -9.01 -4.09
C ASN A 706 -10.01 -7.98 -5.06
N THR A 707 -11.34 -7.81 -5.07
CA THR A 707 -12.01 -6.86 -5.97
C THR A 707 -11.90 -5.40 -5.54
N THR A 708 -11.29 -5.11 -4.38
CA THR A 708 -11.18 -3.74 -3.82
C THR A 708 -9.82 -3.06 -4.05
N GLY A 709 -8.86 -3.76 -4.67
CA GLY A 709 -7.46 -3.33 -4.71
C GLY A 709 -7.08 -2.28 -5.77
N LEU A 710 -8.01 -1.87 -6.64
CA LEU A 710 -7.78 -0.79 -7.59
C LEU A 710 -7.99 0.56 -6.90
N VAL A 711 -6.95 1.08 -6.25
CA VAL A 711 -6.92 2.46 -5.77
C VAL A 711 -5.78 3.18 -6.46
N PRO A 712 -6.04 4.30 -7.14
CA PRO A 712 -5.01 5.01 -7.90
C PRO A 712 -3.94 5.60 -7.00
N PHE A 713 -2.76 5.83 -7.57
CA PHE A 713 -1.84 6.86 -7.06
C PHE A 713 -2.18 8.14 -7.81
N GLU A 714 -2.68 9.15 -7.09
CA GLU A 714 -2.89 10.51 -7.61
C GLU A 714 -1.65 11.39 -7.39
#